data_AF-A0A7X7N9C3-F1
#
_entry.id   AF-A0A7X7N9C3-F1
#
_cell.length_a   1.000
_cell.length_b   1.000
_cell.length_c   1.000
_cell.angle_alpha   90.00
_cell.angle_beta   90.00
_cell.angle_gamma   90.00
#
_symmetry.space_group_name_H-M   'P 1'
#
loop_
_entity.id
_entity.type
_entity.pdbx_description
1 polymer ?
#
loop_
_entity_poly.entity_id
_entity_poly.type
_entity_poly.pdbx_seq_one_letter_code
_entity_poly.pdbx_strand_id
1 'polypeptide(L)'
;MKLRYFLVFLSFALLAAEHVPIDPADVLLLAHFNSKQSIQIGNIKGLIDNGEITGGETGFPFKDSSPQPEALDLKGSGRYFAIPAKNNIDPQRGTIQFLVKPRWATTGYRHCIFLHMVFDRTKRASFAWGSDNSFYIQKPHTGNVIQFTQNANRENSTIQTEIPYSTDTWHQITVTWDADAKSRSFYLDGELVGSSLYVRFPQDPEEICIGGLKTWNAQAYIDELRIIKVPLTPEQVKQDYEALFAGKEFPTPPQNRPADIAFKPVHPPKIQEPAALTEDVFNCPFIDTPPNMDGILDDAPWEQAFKVSQFLHKNGGQAEAETTVRIYHDSNAIHIGVTLAEPNMKDLVAKFDQDDMAIWSDDSFEMVLDTGGKKDSFYHILINPLGSKYDAIGAEKNWNATGAIIKTARNSYNWTIEFTLPFSAFKLPKPQIGEAWAVRFCRERHAGKTEYTANPRVKSGSFNQRAFLAKLNFTIASQDNALEIVPKQDTFDLGYNTIQLQCKNADPKWDQITLEMRQFDSHGKVIALQKESHKPDDIIQVNPIVEDDRVDKLIVTALVNQKVVSGCTLKRNSENTGEGGLDELEKTLEELSRNIPDWVKIDHPIHRGVVKSIWTMQDEIKLFKDKLQQAIKNKATLSKQDADHIAAQANGFRLFREDYRYLVWETSPWEVGAPNALPPEDAPFNPYLEFQVAGNEREAKCIIISGLLCGKRTDLRIQPIAYDKNRRFLSNDNFEVSYEPFVNHNGSLITAPLVRIPGNIVTITPGEATRIWIVFNSKDIPPGEYETTIDIKPLHDYDIPTRKLDTMVKVWNFTLPETDQWPIDAFMWGPMCSPLDEIAMMNLMHDFHFKWTMTESHSYINGFVRDRRWLGAPPKGKRYNDDLVLNANQEFFEQALKKKMKIVFAWGSGPDARWHQMMNDRLLKIGFKQEDIIYHGLLRDEFAKRDIPNQKEARAETKAILPNAQFMATYLSTPPPAGATLEDLDNEGLTDFFKVWTVISGRFEGEQADETIKFFKDRKRTLWTYRCSQNMTTVPILPYYRFYPIQSYRKGLDGIAMWCSYSAKGDDGFDHRDGYDDGINWRGLDKKPVPTKRFHALREGLEDVAYLHELKRVMELAKDKKIDTTEYDKLIAQDIDQYISEEAQELVDTWRLEVGTAIHSLNAKLAQ
;
A
#
# COMPACT_ATOMS: atom_id res chain seq x y z
N MET A 1 -46.43 20.93 -53.63
CA MET A 1 -46.06 22.34 -53.39
C MET A 1 -45.16 22.32 -52.15
N LYS A 2 -43.85 22.08 -52.23
CA LYS A 2 -42.84 22.60 -53.16
C LYS A 2 -42.90 24.13 -53.27
N LEU A 3 -41.74 24.74 -53.10
CA LEU A 3 -41.39 26.13 -53.44
C LEU A 3 -42.07 27.21 -52.59
N ARG A 4 -41.29 27.81 -51.69
CA ARG A 4 -40.84 29.22 -51.80
C ARG A 4 -40.22 29.66 -50.49
N TYR A 5 -38.96 29.29 -50.25
CA TYR A 5 -37.93 30.14 -49.63
C TYR A 5 -36.55 29.67 -50.11
N PHE A 6 -36.48 29.40 -51.41
CA PHE A 6 -35.29 29.04 -52.16
C PHE A 6 -34.95 30.25 -53.02
N LEU A 7 -34.34 31.32 -52.47
CA LEU A 7 -33.73 32.48 -53.19
C LEU A 7 -33.28 33.66 -52.29
N VAL A 8 -32.58 33.44 -51.16
CA VAL A 8 -31.87 34.55 -50.46
C VAL A 8 -30.42 34.24 -50.04
N PHE A 9 -29.91 33.02 -50.19
CA PHE A 9 -28.49 32.74 -49.92
C PHE A 9 -27.79 32.17 -51.14
N LEU A 10 -27.45 33.05 -52.08
CA LEU A 10 -26.52 32.73 -53.17
C LEU A 10 -25.72 33.96 -53.56
N SER A 11 -24.82 34.39 -52.67
CA SER A 11 -23.60 35.14 -53.03
C SER A 11 -22.57 35.01 -51.90
N PHE A 12 -21.41 34.43 -52.24
CA PHE A 12 -20.17 34.34 -51.47
C PHE A 12 -20.12 33.38 -50.26
N ALA A 13 -20.16 32.08 -50.57
CA ALA A 13 -19.22 31.15 -49.95
C ALA A 13 -18.38 30.53 -51.07
N LEU A 14 -17.18 31.06 -51.29
CA LEU A 14 -16.15 30.24 -51.92
C LEU A 14 -15.95 29.05 -50.96
N LEU A 15 -16.20 27.85 -51.47
CA LEU A 15 -15.83 26.60 -50.81
C LEU A 15 -14.31 26.64 -50.56
N ALA A 16 -13.90 27.01 -49.34
CA ALA A 16 -12.69 26.45 -48.78
C ALA A 16 -13.03 24.97 -48.50
N ALA A 17 -12.35 24.04 -49.17
CA ALA A 17 -12.45 22.63 -48.83
C ALA A 17 -12.23 22.49 -47.32
N GLU A 18 -13.11 21.75 -46.62
CA GLU A 18 -12.89 21.44 -45.21
C GLU A 18 -11.51 20.75 -45.09
N HIS A 19 -10.66 21.29 -44.19
CA HIS A 19 -9.35 20.73 -43.88
C HIS A 19 -9.53 19.27 -43.48
N VAL A 20 -8.84 18.34 -44.15
CA VAL A 20 -8.97 16.91 -43.87
C VAL A 20 -8.28 16.61 -42.53
N PRO A 21 -9.02 16.24 -41.46
CA PRO A 21 -8.41 15.99 -40.16
C PRO A 21 -7.53 14.73 -40.22
N ILE A 22 -6.35 14.81 -39.60
CA ILE A 22 -5.47 13.66 -39.36
C ILE A 22 -5.93 12.97 -38.06
N ASP A 23 -5.98 11.64 -38.05
CA ASP A 23 -6.28 10.88 -36.84
C ASP A 23 -5.19 11.13 -35.78
N PRO A 24 -5.54 11.53 -34.54
CA PRO A 24 -4.57 11.65 -33.45
C PRO A 24 -3.63 10.46 -33.26
N ALA A 25 -4.09 9.24 -33.53
CA ALA A 25 -3.28 8.02 -33.40
C ALA A 25 -2.15 7.90 -34.44
N ASP A 26 -2.23 8.68 -35.52
CA ASP A 26 -1.24 8.72 -36.59
C ASP A 26 -0.14 9.76 -36.33
N VAL A 27 -0.32 10.66 -35.37
CA VAL A 27 0.70 11.64 -34.99
C VAL A 27 1.75 10.99 -34.10
N LEU A 28 2.96 10.86 -34.60
CA LEU A 28 4.11 10.27 -33.88
C LEU A 28 4.88 11.31 -33.08
N LEU A 29 4.97 12.53 -33.62
CA LEU A 29 5.64 13.65 -32.99
C LEU A 29 4.93 14.93 -33.38
N LEU A 30 4.71 15.80 -32.41
CA LEU A 30 4.31 17.18 -32.64
C LEU A 30 5.08 18.09 -31.69
N ALA A 31 5.74 19.11 -32.22
CA ALA A 31 6.50 20.09 -31.46
C ALA A 31 6.22 21.50 -31.96
N HIS A 32 5.66 22.32 -31.07
CA HIS A 32 5.46 23.75 -31.23
C HIS A 32 6.52 24.46 -30.42
N PHE A 33 7.50 25.07 -31.07
CA PHE A 33 8.60 25.75 -30.36
C PHE A 33 8.21 27.17 -29.90
N ASN A 34 6.96 27.59 -30.20
CA ASN A 34 6.35 28.89 -29.94
C ASN A 34 5.21 28.87 -28.87
N SER A 35 4.84 27.71 -28.30
CA SER A 35 3.71 27.55 -27.37
C SER A 35 4.14 27.65 -25.88
N LYS A 36 3.22 27.99 -24.96
CA LYS A 36 3.47 28.07 -23.50
C LYS A 36 3.75 26.71 -22.81
N GLN A 37 3.97 25.63 -23.58
CA GLN A 37 4.29 24.29 -23.06
C GLN A 37 5.79 23.99 -23.20
N SER A 38 6.32 23.33 -22.18
CA SER A 38 7.72 22.98 -21.93
C SER A 38 8.37 22.03 -22.96
N ILE A 39 9.52 22.41 -23.56
CA ILE A 39 10.43 21.52 -24.35
C ILE A 39 11.93 21.84 -24.07
N GLN A 40 12.83 20.86 -23.80
CA GLN A 40 14.31 21.03 -23.57
C GLN A 40 15.08 20.97 -24.87
N ILE A 41 16.24 21.65 -24.85
CA ILE A 41 17.29 21.56 -25.87
C ILE A 41 18.57 20.97 -25.21
N GLY A 42 19.19 19.99 -25.86
CA GLY A 42 20.45 19.37 -25.42
C GLY A 42 21.72 20.10 -25.89
N ASN A 43 22.86 19.79 -25.27
CA ASN A 43 24.19 20.22 -25.70
C ASN A 43 25.10 19.01 -26.03
N ILE A 44 26.32 19.28 -26.51
CA ILE A 44 27.27 18.35 -27.17
C ILE A 44 27.67 17.06 -26.40
N LYS A 45 27.21 16.84 -25.15
CA LYS A 45 27.64 15.74 -24.27
C LYS A 45 26.61 14.63 -23.97
N GLY A 46 25.40 14.64 -24.53
CA GLY A 46 24.44 13.55 -24.32
C GLY A 46 23.03 13.85 -24.86
N LEU A 47 22.23 12.79 -25.07
CA LEU A 47 20.78 12.88 -25.22
C LEU A 47 20.16 13.29 -23.86
N ILE A 48 19.08 14.06 -23.90
CA ILE A 48 18.18 14.27 -22.75
C ILE A 48 17.01 13.31 -22.90
N ASP A 49 16.66 12.63 -21.80
CA ASP A 49 15.50 11.72 -21.69
C ASP A 49 14.24 12.42 -21.15
N ASN A 50 14.31 13.70 -20.73
CA ASN A 50 13.13 14.49 -20.33
C ASN A 50 13.40 15.98 -20.15
N GLY A 51 12.54 16.83 -20.74
CA GLY A 51 13.00 18.08 -21.30
C GLY A 51 12.24 19.42 -21.16
N GLU A 52 12.66 20.41 -20.33
CA GLU A 52 12.23 21.83 -20.19
C GLU A 52 13.31 22.96 -20.35
N ILE A 53 13.12 23.98 -21.22
CA ILE A 53 13.71 25.34 -21.03
C ILE A 53 12.62 26.43 -21.14
N THR A 54 12.73 27.42 -20.24
CA THR A 54 11.79 28.51 -19.91
C THR A 54 11.86 29.77 -20.80
N GLY A 55 10.73 30.43 -21.00
CA GLY A 55 10.60 31.85 -21.39
C GLY A 55 9.14 32.32 -21.31
N GLY A 56 8.86 33.42 -20.61
CA GLY A 56 7.52 33.83 -20.19
C GLY A 56 6.68 34.65 -21.20
N GLU A 57 5.37 34.59 -20.95
CA GLU A 57 4.23 35.43 -21.36
C GLU A 57 4.09 35.98 -22.79
N THR A 58 3.26 35.25 -23.56
CA THR A 58 2.20 35.63 -24.53
C THR A 58 2.42 35.01 -25.90
N GLY A 59 1.37 34.42 -26.48
CA GLY A 59 1.42 33.79 -27.79
C GLY A 59 0.89 34.69 -28.91
N PHE A 60 1.33 34.37 -30.14
CA PHE A 60 0.89 34.82 -31.48
C PHE A 60 1.18 36.28 -31.91
N PRO A 61 1.22 36.65 -33.22
CA PRO A 61 1.48 35.95 -34.49
C PRO A 61 2.54 36.65 -35.40
N PHE A 62 2.77 36.10 -36.59
CA PHE A 62 3.57 36.69 -37.68
C PHE A 62 3.17 38.13 -38.08
N LYS A 63 3.91 39.14 -37.62
CA LYS A 63 4.14 40.42 -38.33
C LYS A 63 5.25 41.25 -37.68
N ASP A 64 6.49 40.77 -37.79
CA ASP A 64 7.70 41.59 -37.99
C ASP A 64 8.90 40.66 -38.05
N SER A 65 9.75 40.85 -39.05
CA SER A 65 10.80 39.92 -39.44
C SER A 65 11.96 39.79 -38.43
N SER A 66 11.95 40.58 -37.36
CA SER A 66 12.94 40.57 -36.30
C SER A 66 12.97 39.22 -35.58
N PRO A 67 14.15 38.61 -35.35
CA PRO A 67 14.27 37.45 -34.48
C PRO A 67 13.67 37.70 -33.09
N GLN A 68 12.67 36.91 -32.71
CA GLN A 68 12.19 36.83 -31.32
C GLN A 68 12.68 35.52 -30.68
N PRO A 69 12.76 35.42 -29.34
CA PRO A 69 13.26 34.25 -28.60
C PRO A 69 12.45 32.94 -28.73
N GLU A 70 11.46 32.87 -29.62
CA GLU A 70 10.29 31.96 -29.57
C GLU A 70 10.26 30.91 -30.71
N ALA A 71 11.40 30.57 -31.32
CA ALA A 71 11.55 29.47 -32.28
C ALA A 71 12.88 28.73 -32.04
N LEU A 72 13.01 27.47 -32.51
CA LEU A 72 14.24 26.70 -32.31
C LEU A 72 15.42 27.34 -33.07
N ASP A 73 16.35 27.98 -32.35
CA ASP A 73 17.51 28.69 -32.91
C ASP A 73 18.70 27.77 -33.21
N LEU A 74 18.87 27.40 -34.48
CA LEU A 74 19.96 26.58 -34.99
C LEU A 74 20.97 27.35 -35.86
N LYS A 75 21.16 28.66 -35.62
CA LYS A 75 22.11 29.51 -36.39
C LYS A 75 23.59 29.20 -36.18
N GLY A 76 23.97 28.51 -35.10
CA GLY A 76 25.36 28.33 -34.67
C GLY A 76 25.94 26.94 -34.94
N SER A 77 27.28 26.82 -34.97
CA SER A 77 27.97 25.52 -35.04
C SER A 77 27.65 24.67 -33.80
N GLY A 78 27.41 23.36 -33.97
CA GLY A 78 27.13 22.43 -32.88
C GLY A 78 25.73 22.55 -32.25
N ARG A 79 24.81 23.31 -32.86
CA ARG A 79 23.42 23.42 -32.42
C ARG A 79 22.54 22.43 -33.19
N TYR A 80 21.83 21.57 -32.46
CA TYR A 80 20.94 20.57 -33.01
C TYR A 80 19.90 20.13 -31.97
N PHE A 81 18.82 19.52 -32.43
CA PHE A 81 17.79 18.84 -31.64
C PHE A 81 17.73 17.39 -32.10
N ALA A 82 17.74 16.42 -31.18
CA ALA A 82 17.69 15.00 -31.53
C ALA A 82 16.74 14.24 -30.62
N ILE A 83 16.01 13.28 -31.22
CA ILE A 83 15.04 12.42 -30.54
C ILE A 83 15.27 10.95 -30.91
N PRO A 84 14.93 9.98 -30.03
CA PRO A 84 14.94 8.57 -30.39
C PRO A 84 14.02 8.29 -31.57
N ALA A 85 14.46 7.49 -32.54
CA ALA A 85 13.60 7.14 -33.67
C ALA A 85 12.49 6.14 -33.26
N LYS A 86 12.77 5.27 -32.29
CA LYS A 86 11.76 4.36 -31.71
C LYS A 86 10.55 5.16 -31.25
N ASN A 87 9.35 4.77 -31.70
CA ASN A 87 8.05 5.40 -31.45
C ASN A 87 7.83 6.82 -32.04
N ASN A 88 8.85 7.48 -32.60
CA ASN A 88 8.73 8.85 -33.15
C ASN A 88 8.75 8.90 -34.69
N ILE A 89 9.08 7.79 -35.36
CA ILE A 89 9.01 7.67 -36.83
C ILE A 89 8.70 6.23 -37.23
N ASP A 90 7.92 6.06 -38.31
CA ASP A 90 7.79 4.78 -39.00
C ASP A 90 8.75 4.76 -40.21
N PRO A 91 9.78 3.91 -40.22
CA PRO A 91 10.74 3.86 -41.32
C PRO A 91 10.16 3.30 -42.62
N GLN A 92 8.93 2.78 -42.65
CA GLN A 92 8.32 2.24 -43.86
C GLN A 92 7.45 3.26 -44.58
N ARG A 93 6.78 4.15 -43.85
CA ARG A 93 5.89 5.17 -44.42
C ARG A 93 5.70 6.34 -43.47
N GLY A 94 5.39 7.51 -44.00
CA GLY A 94 5.07 8.67 -43.17
C GLY A 94 5.23 10.02 -43.86
N THR A 95 5.03 11.06 -43.06
CA THR A 95 5.23 12.46 -43.46
C THR A 95 5.99 13.21 -42.36
N ILE A 96 6.98 14.00 -42.75
CA ILE A 96 7.66 14.98 -41.88
C ILE A 96 7.37 16.38 -42.42
N GLN A 97 6.88 17.27 -41.56
CA GLN A 97 6.60 18.67 -41.84
C GLN A 97 7.27 19.55 -40.80
N PHE A 98 7.86 20.66 -41.23
CA PHE A 98 8.33 21.71 -40.33
C PHE A 98 8.44 23.03 -41.07
N LEU A 99 8.37 24.13 -40.32
CA LEU A 99 8.69 25.46 -40.80
C LEU A 99 10.18 25.72 -40.62
N VAL A 100 10.80 26.34 -41.62
CA VAL A 100 12.19 26.82 -41.57
C VAL A 100 12.25 28.31 -41.90
N LYS A 101 12.97 29.09 -41.10
CA LYS A 101 13.34 30.48 -41.43
C LYS A 101 14.83 30.58 -41.65
N PRO A 102 15.28 30.68 -42.91
CA PRO A 102 16.68 30.71 -43.22
C PRO A 102 17.51 31.84 -42.61
N ARG A 103 18.75 31.54 -42.23
CA ARG A 103 19.76 32.50 -41.72
C ARG A 103 21.13 32.21 -42.32
N TRP A 104 21.17 32.27 -43.65
CA TRP A 104 22.32 31.93 -44.48
C TRP A 104 23.62 32.64 -44.06
N ALA A 105 24.73 31.91 -44.20
CA ALA A 105 26.11 32.40 -44.07
C ALA A 105 26.47 32.99 -42.69
N THR A 106 25.74 32.63 -41.64
CA THR A 106 25.99 33.08 -40.25
C THR A 106 27.33 32.58 -39.68
N THR A 107 27.85 31.46 -40.18
CA THR A 107 29.12 30.85 -39.73
C THR A 107 30.20 30.78 -40.82
N GLY A 108 30.03 31.49 -41.94
CA GLY A 108 30.97 31.50 -43.08
C GLY A 108 30.96 30.25 -43.97
N TYR A 109 30.48 29.11 -43.46
CA TYR A 109 30.23 27.88 -44.24
C TYR A 109 28.85 27.94 -44.89
N ARG A 110 28.71 27.57 -46.17
CA ARG A 110 27.44 27.73 -46.93
C ARG A 110 26.55 26.49 -46.97
N HIS A 111 27.04 25.37 -46.44
CA HIS A 111 26.32 24.11 -46.37
C HIS A 111 25.49 24.05 -45.08
N CYS A 112 24.18 23.84 -45.22
CA CYS A 112 23.26 23.75 -44.10
C CYS A 112 22.53 22.39 -44.08
N ILE A 113 22.34 21.80 -42.90
CA ILE A 113 21.56 20.56 -42.72
C ILE A 113 20.37 20.85 -41.82
N PHE A 114 19.15 20.68 -42.33
CA PHE A 114 17.93 20.92 -41.56
C PHE A 114 17.52 19.69 -40.77
N LEU A 115 17.55 18.51 -41.40
CA LEU A 115 17.14 17.25 -40.79
C LEU A 115 17.97 16.09 -41.35
N HIS A 116 18.32 15.12 -40.51
CA HIS A 116 18.88 13.84 -40.94
C HIS A 116 18.52 12.70 -39.98
N MET A 117 18.50 11.47 -40.49
CA MET A 117 18.41 10.26 -39.67
C MET A 117 19.79 9.78 -39.21
N VAL A 118 19.87 9.16 -38.03
CA VAL A 118 21.09 8.58 -37.46
C VAL A 118 20.85 7.10 -37.22
N PHE A 119 21.70 6.25 -37.80
CA PHE A 119 21.60 4.78 -37.72
C PHE A 119 22.66 4.14 -36.80
N ASP A 120 23.61 4.95 -36.33
CA ASP A 120 24.67 4.56 -35.40
C ASP A 120 25.02 5.79 -34.57
N ARG A 121 24.61 5.80 -33.29
CA ARG A 121 24.82 6.91 -32.35
C ARG A 121 26.29 7.31 -32.20
N THR A 122 27.22 6.36 -32.29
CA THR A 122 28.67 6.65 -32.20
C THR A 122 29.15 7.50 -33.38
N LYS A 123 28.38 7.46 -34.47
CA LYS A 123 28.61 8.19 -35.73
C LYS A 123 27.67 9.38 -35.92
N ARG A 124 26.96 9.84 -34.89
CA ARG A 124 26.03 11.00 -34.94
C ARG A 124 26.65 12.26 -35.56
N ALA A 125 27.94 12.50 -35.34
CA ALA A 125 28.68 13.63 -35.91
C ALA A 125 29.29 13.34 -37.30
N SER A 126 28.87 12.26 -37.97
CA SER A 126 29.27 11.86 -39.31
C SER A 126 28.05 11.61 -40.18
N PHE A 127 28.13 12.06 -41.42
CA PHE A 127 27.06 11.90 -42.41
C PHE A 127 27.51 10.87 -43.44
N ALA A 128 26.69 9.85 -43.66
CA ALA A 128 26.97 8.81 -44.63
C ALA A 128 26.47 9.23 -46.03
N TRP A 129 27.13 10.26 -46.61
CA TRP A 129 26.83 10.92 -47.89
C TRP A 129 26.72 10.01 -49.13
N GLY A 130 26.98 8.72 -48.98
CA GLY A 130 26.91 7.72 -50.05
C GLY A 130 26.49 6.32 -49.58
N SER A 131 25.81 6.22 -48.44
CA SER A 131 25.34 4.92 -47.92
C SER A 131 23.87 4.67 -48.24
N ASP A 132 23.50 3.39 -48.24
CA ASP A 132 22.12 2.92 -48.34
C ASP A 132 21.24 3.41 -47.15
N ASN A 133 21.86 3.86 -46.06
CA ASN A 133 21.22 4.40 -44.84
C ASN A 133 21.18 5.95 -44.82
N SER A 134 21.00 6.61 -45.96
CA SER A 134 20.92 8.07 -46.03
C SER A 134 19.46 8.55 -46.10
N PHE A 135 19.10 9.51 -45.24
CA PHE A 135 17.86 10.29 -45.30
C PHE A 135 18.14 11.66 -44.68
N TYR A 136 18.18 12.71 -45.49
CA TYR A 136 18.47 14.06 -45.01
C TYR A 136 17.89 15.15 -45.90
N ILE A 137 17.64 16.30 -45.29
CA ILE A 137 17.21 17.54 -45.93
C ILE A 137 18.30 18.59 -45.71
N GLN A 138 18.80 19.16 -46.79
CA GLN A 138 19.95 20.05 -46.73
C GLN A 138 19.88 21.20 -47.74
N LYS A 139 20.71 22.21 -47.51
CA LYS A 139 21.14 23.20 -48.50
C LYS A 139 22.64 23.00 -48.74
N PRO A 140 23.10 22.51 -49.91
CA PRO A 140 24.51 22.27 -50.18
C PRO A 140 25.33 23.58 -50.29
N HIS A 141 26.67 23.44 -50.30
CA HIS A 141 27.58 24.58 -50.41
C HIS A 141 27.51 25.33 -51.76
N THR A 142 27.07 24.66 -52.83
CA THR A 142 26.88 25.24 -54.18
C THR A 142 25.40 25.48 -54.47
N GLY A 143 25.04 26.74 -54.73
CA GLY A 143 23.69 27.13 -55.13
C GLY A 143 22.74 27.49 -53.99
N ASN A 144 21.59 28.05 -54.37
CA ASN A 144 20.48 28.40 -53.49
C ASN A 144 19.38 27.34 -53.60
N VAL A 145 19.76 26.07 -53.52
CA VAL A 145 18.82 24.95 -53.62
C VAL A 145 18.65 24.28 -52.27
N ILE A 146 17.45 23.81 -52.00
CA ILE A 146 17.17 22.85 -50.94
C ILE A 146 17.00 21.47 -51.57
N GLN A 147 17.56 20.46 -50.92
CA GLN A 147 17.64 19.08 -51.40
C GLN A 147 17.08 18.14 -50.35
N PHE A 148 16.24 17.21 -50.80
CA PHE A 148 15.89 16.01 -50.06
C PHE A 148 16.56 14.81 -50.73
N THR A 149 17.36 14.08 -49.96
CA THR A 149 18.11 12.90 -50.44
C THR A 149 17.78 11.69 -49.58
N GLN A 150 17.53 10.56 -50.25
CA GLN A 150 17.45 9.25 -49.63
C GLN A 150 18.14 8.21 -50.53
N ASN A 151 18.97 7.34 -49.91
CA ASN A 151 19.79 6.31 -50.59
C ASN A 151 20.77 6.88 -51.66
N ALA A 152 21.72 7.69 -51.19
CA ALA A 152 22.63 8.55 -51.95
C ALA A 152 23.73 7.82 -52.77
N ASN A 153 23.39 6.85 -53.62
CA ASN A 153 24.34 6.30 -54.61
C ASN A 153 23.68 5.73 -55.89
N ARG A 154 22.44 6.12 -56.17
CA ARG A 154 21.74 5.78 -57.43
C ARG A 154 21.38 7.06 -58.20
N GLU A 155 21.35 6.98 -59.54
CA GLU A 155 20.80 8.05 -60.38
C GLU A 155 19.40 8.43 -59.86
N ASN A 156 19.10 9.74 -59.76
CA ASN A 156 17.84 10.29 -59.24
C ASN A 156 17.58 10.16 -57.73
N SER A 157 18.62 10.00 -56.91
CA SER A 157 18.52 9.91 -55.43
C SER A 157 18.31 11.25 -54.70
N THR A 158 18.22 12.38 -55.41
CA THR A 158 18.01 13.71 -54.81
C THR A 158 16.89 14.45 -55.53
N ILE A 159 15.95 14.99 -54.77
CA ILE A 159 14.90 15.91 -55.25
C ILE A 159 15.29 17.30 -54.76
N GLN A 160 15.31 18.29 -55.65
CA GLN A 160 15.78 19.63 -55.30
C GLN A 160 14.97 20.73 -55.97
N THR A 161 14.86 21.87 -55.30
CA THR A 161 14.31 23.12 -55.84
C THR A 161 15.12 24.30 -55.36
N GLU A 162 15.03 25.43 -56.04
CA GLU A 162 15.54 26.69 -55.50
C GLU A 162 14.74 27.10 -54.26
N ILE A 163 15.45 27.54 -53.23
CA ILE A 163 14.87 28.19 -52.04
C ILE A 163 15.21 29.69 -52.12
N PRO A 164 14.23 30.59 -51.95
CA PRO A 164 14.49 32.03 -51.97
C PRO A 164 15.61 32.42 -51.00
N TYR A 165 16.48 33.35 -51.42
CA TYR A 165 17.57 33.84 -50.56
C TYR A 165 17.08 34.77 -49.43
N SER A 166 15.77 34.99 -49.32
CA SER A 166 15.17 35.72 -48.21
C SER A 166 15.54 35.04 -46.89
N THR A 167 16.14 35.81 -45.99
CA THR A 167 16.39 35.32 -44.62
C THR A 167 15.22 35.62 -43.69
N ASP A 168 14.24 36.38 -44.16
CA ASP A 168 13.16 36.92 -43.32
C ASP A 168 11.79 36.28 -43.56
N THR A 169 11.73 35.25 -44.40
CA THR A 169 10.52 34.51 -44.75
C THR A 169 10.59 33.11 -44.15
N TRP A 170 9.48 32.65 -43.56
CA TRP A 170 9.30 31.25 -43.19
C TRP A 170 8.92 30.44 -44.42
N HIS A 171 9.45 29.24 -44.52
CA HIS A 171 9.15 28.28 -45.57
C HIS A 171 8.69 26.97 -44.94
N GLN A 172 7.66 26.34 -45.49
CA GLN A 172 7.26 25.01 -45.07
C GLN A 172 8.02 23.96 -45.88
N ILE A 173 8.70 23.06 -45.18
CA ILE A 173 9.32 21.90 -45.78
C ILE A 173 8.49 20.68 -45.44
N THR A 174 8.12 19.90 -46.46
CA THR A 174 7.44 18.62 -46.27
C THR A 174 8.13 17.52 -47.07
N VAL A 175 8.32 16.36 -46.45
CA VAL A 175 8.70 15.13 -47.15
C VAL A 175 7.73 14.01 -46.80
N THR A 176 7.34 13.22 -47.79
CA THR A 176 6.49 12.03 -47.61
C THR A 176 7.21 10.81 -48.17
N TRP A 177 6.98 9.64 -47.59
CA TRP A 177 7.49 8.36 -48.11
C TRP A 177 6.50 7.23 -47.86
N ASP A 178 6.52 6.25 -48.76
CA ASP A 178 5.72 5.04 -48.66
C ASP A 178 6.46 3.87 -49.36
N ALA A 179 6.84 2.86 -48.57
CA ALA A 179 7.53 1.67 -49.05
C ALA A 179 6.66 0.78 -49.93
N ASP A 180 5.35 0.72 -49.68
CA ASP A 180 4.41 -0.09 -50.47
C ASP A 180 4.17 0.56 -51.83
N ALA A 181 3.98 1.88 -51.85
CA ALA A 181 3.87 2.66 -53.09
C ALA A 181 5.23 2.86 -53.79
N LYS A 182 6.34 2.50 -53.13
CA LYS A 182 7.72 2.73 -53.57
C LYS A 182 7.98 4.19 -53.97
N SER A 183 7.36 5.13 -53.28
CA SER A 183 7.40 6.55 -53.65
C SER A 183 7.82 7.40 -52.46
N ARG A 184 8.58 8.45 -52.73
CA ARG A 184 8.82 9.56 -51.82
C ARG A 184 8.68 10.87 -52.55
N SER A 185 8.19 11.88 -51.86
CA SER A 185 7.92 13.19 -52.44
C SER A 185 8.50 14.30 -51.56
N PHE A 186 8.91 15.39 -52.20
CA PHE A 186 9.41 16.59 -51.53
C PHE A 186 8.54 17.78 -51.92
N TYR A 187 8.18 18.59 -50.94
CA TYR A 187 7.36 19.79 -51.12
C TYR A 187 8.03 20.98 -50.45
N LEU A 188 7.87 22.15 -51.09
CA LEU A 188 8.26 23.44 -50.55
C LEU A 188 7.06 24.37 -50.64
N ASP A 189 6.68 24.96 -49.52
CA ASP A 189 5.57 25.93 -49.41
C ASP A 189 4.25 25.39 -49.98
N GLY A 190 3.91 24.15 -49.62
CA GLY A 190 2.68 23.45 -50.05
C GLY A 190 2.72 22.88 -51.47
N GLU A 191 3.74 23.19 -52.27
CA GLU A 191 3.82 22.77 -53.68
C GLU A 191 4.77 21.57 -53.86
N LEU A 192 4.34 20.60 -54.69
CA LEU A 192 5.14 19.41 -54.99
C LEU A 192 6.35 19.78 -55.85
N VAL A 193 7.56 19.59 -55.31
CA VAL A 193 8.82 19.78 -56.03
C VAL A 193 9.11 18.60 -56.96
N GLY A 194 8.86 17.38 -56.48
CA GLY A 194 9.09 16.17 -57.25
C GLY A 194 8.89 14.92 -56.42
N SER A 195 8.86 13.78 -57.11
CA SER A 195 8.79 12.45 -56.50
C SER A 195 9.86 11.53 -57.08
N SER A 196 10.36 10.60 -56.27
CA SER A 196 11.36 9.60 -56.68
C SER A 196 11.07 8.26 -55.99
N LEU A 197 11.84 7.24 -56.34
CA LEU A 197 11.73 5.91 -55.73
C LEU A 197 12.11 5.97 -54.25
N TYR A 198 11.22 5.51 -53.37
CA TYR A 198 11.58 5.22 -51.98
C TYR A 198 12.15 3.82 -51.87
N VAL A 199 13.30 3.68 -51.21
CA VAL A 199 13.95 2.39 -50.95
C VAL A 199 13.99 2.18 -49.44
N ARG A 200 13.50 1.04 -48.96
CA ARG A 200 13.54 0.69 -47.54
C ARG A 200 14.97 0.71 -47.00
N PHE A 201 15.15 1.23 -45.78
CA PHE A 201 16.44 1.25 -45.12
C PHE A 201 16.94 -0.17 -44.80
N PRO A 202 18.24 -0.47 -45.01
CA PRO A 202 18.89 -1.71 -44.57
C PRO A 202 18.86 -1.94 -43.05
N GLN A 203 18.80 -0.87 -42.26
CA GLN A 203 18.74 -0.87 -40.80
C GLN A 203 17.75 0.21 -40.36
N ASP A 204 17.06 0.01 -39.23
CA ASP A 204 16.22 1.06 -38.65
C ASP A 204 17.06 2.20 -38.06
N PRO A 205 16.61 3.45 -38.15
CA PRO A 205 17.30 4.57 -37.51
C PRO A 205 17.25 4.44 -35.98
N GLU A 206 18.31 4.89 -35.30
CA GLU A 206 18.35 5.04 -33.84
C GLU A 206 17.80 6.41 -33.41
N GLU A 207 17.97 7.45 -34.23
CA GLU A 207 17.59 8.84 -33.93
C GLU A 207 17.18 9.65 -35.16
N ILE A 208 16.42 10.71 -34.91
CA ILE A 208 16.12 11.79 -35.85
C ILE A 208 16.80 13.04 -35.30
N CYS A 209 17.58 13.72 -36.14
CA CYS A 209 18.33 14.91 -35.77
C CYS A 209 17.93 16.10 -36.65
N ILE A 210 17.61 17.23 -36.02
CA ILE A 210 17.31 18.52 -36.64
C ILE A 210 18.51 19.44 -36.37
N GLY A 211 19.22 19.85 -37.42
CA GLY A 211 20.54 20.47 -37.31
C GLY A 211 21.69 19.45 -37.20
N GLY A 212 22.88 19.90 -36.82
CA GLY A 212 24.09 19.06 -36.84
C GLY A 212 25.24 19.52 -35.93
N LEU A 213 26.09 18.57 -35.56
CA LEU A 213 27.16 18.69 -34.53
C LEU A 213 28.49 19.33 -34.98
N LYS A 214 28.74 19.51 -36.30
CA LYS A 214 30.02 20.02 -36.86
C LYS A 214 29.81 21.33 -37.65
N THR A 215 30.65 21.63 -38.65
CA THR A 215 30.59 22.82 -39.52
C THR A 215 29.32 22.95 -40.39
N TRP A 216 28.41 21.97 -40.32
CA TRP A 216 27.25 21.76 -41.19
C TRP A 216 25.96 21.95 -40.38
N ASN A 217 25.82 23.13 -39.78
CA ASN A 217 24.69 23.55 -38.96
C ASN A 217 23.45 23.87 -39.81
N ALA A 218 22.25 23.94 -39.22
CA ALA A 218 21.03 24.27 -39.98
C ALA A 218 21.01 25.71 -40.50
N GLN A 219 21.68 26.64 -39.80
CA GLN A 219 21.66 28.07 -40.11
C GLN A 219 20.25 28.60 -40.35
N ALA A 220 19.32 28.23 -39.48
CA ALA A 220 17.91 28.60 -39.60
C ALA A 220 17.21 28.57 -38.23
N TYR A 221 16.04 29.17 -38.17
CA TYR A 221 15.05 28.85 -37.13
C TYR A 221 14.14 27.73 -37.61
N ILE A 222 13.70 26.88 -36.70
CA ILE A 222 12.74 25.79 -36.97
C ILE A 222 11.52 25.97 -36.07
N ASP A 223 10.32 25.75 -36.60
CA ASP A 223 9.07 25.76 -35.84
C ASP A 223 8.04 24.76 -36.44
N GLU A 224 6.92 24.50 -35.76
CA GLU A 224 5.80 23.65 -36.22
C GLU A 224 6.25 22.28 -36.78
N LEU A 225 7.06 21.55 -36.01
CA LEU A 225 7.53 20.22 -36.40
C LEU A 225 6.43 19.17 -36.15
N ARG A 226 6.06 18.43 -37.20
CA ARG A 226 5.11 17.32 -37.12
C ARG A 226 5.64 16.09 -37.87
N ILE A 227 5.56 14.92 -37.24
CA ILE A 227 5.84 13.62 -37.85
C ILE A 227 4.60 12.75 -37.69
N ILE A 228 4.11 12.17 -38.79
CA ILE A 228 2.93 11.30 -38.80
C ILE A 228 3.22 9.99 -39.56
N LYS A 229 2.50 8.93 -39.20
CA LYS A 229 2.62 7.58 -39.81
C LYS A 229 2.14 7.50 -41.25
N VAL A 230 1.31 8.45 -41.68
CA VAL A 230 0.67 8.40 -43.00
C VAL A 230 1.35 9.34 -44.01
N PRO A 231 1.58 8.90 -45.26
CA PRO A 231 2.04 9.79 -46.32
C PRO A 231 0.89 10.70 -46.77
N LEU A 232 1.07 12.02 -46.68
CA LEU A 232 0.08 12.99 -47.14
C LEU A 232 0.03 13.08 -48.67
N THR A 233 -1.15 13.33 -49.22
CA THR A 233 -1.31 13.67 -50.64
C THR A 233 -0.87 15.12 -50.91
N PRO A 234 -0.54 15.49 -52.16
CA PRO A 234 -0.23 16.89 -52.51
C PRO A 234 -1.30 17.90 -52.05
N GLU A 235 -2.57 17.53 -52.12
CA GLU A 235 -3.69 18.36 -51.68
C GLU A 235 -3.68 18.56 -50.16
N GLN A 236 -3.40 17.51 -49.38
CA GLN A 236 -3.31 17.61 -47.92
C GLN A 236 -2.11 18.45 -47.47
N VAL A 237 -0.95 18.29 -48.12
CA VAL A 237 0.23 19.13 -47.84
C VAL A 237 -0.07 20.60 -48.14
N LYS A 238 -0.77 20.88 -49.23
CA LYS A 238 -1.19 22.25 -49.59
C LYS A 238 -2.19 22.84 -48.58
N GLN A 239 -3.15 22.04 -48.11
CA GLN A 239 -4.09 22.46 -47.05
C GLN A 239 -3.37 22.80 -45.75
N ASP A 240 -2.39 21.98 -45.34
CA ASP A 240 -1.58 22.25 -44.15
C ASP A 240 -0.75 23.52 -44.30
N TYR A 241 -0.14 23.74 -45.47
CA TYR A 241 0.56 24.99 -45.79
C TYR A 241 -0.35 26.20 -45.62
N GLU A 242 -1.51 26.18 -46.28
CA GLU A 242 -2.49 27.28 -46.23
C GLU A 242 -3.00 27.53 -44.80
N ALA A 243 -3.17 26.48 -44.00
CA ALA A 243 -3.56 26.59 -42.59
C ALA A 243 -2.45 27.23 -41.72
N LEU A 244 -1.21 26.75 -41.83
CA LEU A 244 -0.06 27.30 -41.11
C LEU A 244 0.15 28.78 -41.44
N PHE A 245 0.09 29.15 -42.72
CA PHE A 245 0.28 30.55 -43.15
C PHE A 245 -0.94 31.44 -42.92
N ALA A 246 -2.12 30.86 -42.64
CA ALA A 246 -3.26 31.56 -42.08
C ALA A 246 -3.18 31.74 -40.54
N GLY A 247 -2.09 31.30 -39.91
CA GLY A 247 -1.85 31.43 -38.47
C GLY A 247 -2.51 30.34 -37.63
N LYS A 248 -2.74 29.15 -38.19
CA LYS A 248 -3.25 27.98 -37.45
C LYS A 248 -2.13 26.99 -37.19
N GLU A 249 -1.90 26.64 -35.93
CA GLU A 249 -0.98 25.57 -35.52
C GLU A 249 -1.56 24.18 -35.84
N PHE A 250 -0.70 23.16 -35.91
CA PHE A 250 -1.17 21.78 -35.93
C PHE A 250 -1.87 21.41 -34.60
N PRO A 251 -3.00 20.68 -34.62
CA PRO A 251 -3.73 20.34 -33.39
C PRO A 251 -2.98 19.31 -32.53
N THR A 252 -2.99 19.51 -31.20
CA THR A 252 -2.43 18.54 -30.24
C THR A 252 -3.23 17.23 -30.25
N PRO A 253 -2.57 16.05 -30.35
CA PRO A 253 -3.26 14.78 -30.18
C PRO A 253 -3.83 14.66 -28.75
N PRO A 254 -5.06 14.18 -28.53
CA PRO A 254 -5.48 13.67 -27.23
C PRO A 254 -4.42 12.72 -26.66
N GLN A 255 -3.89 13.04 -25.47
CA GLN A 255 -2.99 12.14 -24.77
C GLN A 255 -3.78 10.89 -24.35
N ASN A 256 -3.45 9.73 -24.92
CA ASN A 256 -3.82 8.43 -24.36
C ASN A 256 -3.00 8.19 -23.07
N ARG A 257 -3.21 9.02 -22.05
CA ARG A 257 -2.69 8.81 -20.71
C ARG A 257 -3.84 8.49 -19.76
N PRO A 258 -3.64 7.65 -18.74
CA PRO A 258 -4.64 7.42 -17.73
C PRO A 258 -5.09 8.74 -17.09
N ALA A 259 -6.38 8.86 -16.80
CA ALA A 259 -6.92 10.03 -16.13
C ALA A 259 -6.33 10.16 -14.73
N ASP A 260 -5.96 11.39 -14.36
CA ASP A 260 -5.53 11.67 -12.99
C ASP A 260 -6.69 11.45 -12.02
N ILE A 261 -6.39 10.90 -10.85
CA ILE A 261 -7.39 10.77 -9.79
C ILE A 261 -7.78 12.16 -9.26
N ALA A 262 -9.02 12.30 -8.80
CA ALA A 262 -9.48 13.52 -8.15
C ALA A 262 -10.55 13.20 -7.12
N PHE A 263 -10.54 13.92 -6.00
CA PHE A 263 -11.66 13.87 -5.08
C PHE A 263 -12.92 14.47 -5.73
N LYS A 264 -14.08 14.01 -5.27
CA LYS A 264 -15.38 14.52 -5.71
C LYS A 264 -16.09 15.14 -4.51
N PRO A 265 -16.87 16.23 -4.69
CA PRO A 265 -17.70 16.75 -3.61
C PRO A 265 -18.69 15.68 -3.16
N VAL A 266 -18.78 15.44 -1.85
CA VAL A 266 -19.72 14.50 -1.24
C VAL A 266 -20.40 15.20 -0.08
N HIS A 267 -21.71 15.38 -0.15
CA HIS A 267 -22.48 15.97 0.96
C HIS A 267 -22.32 15.14 2.24
N PRO A 268 -22.05 15.78 3.40
CA PRO A 268 -22.06 15.10 4.68
C PRO A 268 -23.39 14.36 4.94
N PRO A 269 -23.37 13.20 5.61
CA PRO A 269 -24.59 12.48 5.93
C PRO A 269 -25.50 13.34 6.81
N LYS A 270 -26.77 13.48 6.43
CA LYS A 270 -27.76 14.20 7.24
C LYS A 270 -27.97 13.47 8.56
N ILE A 271 -27.85 14.20 9.67
CA ILE A 271 -28.25 13.71 10.98
C ILE A 271 -29.77 13.47 10.91
N GLN A 272 -30.21 12.22 11.06
CA GLN A 272 -31.64 11.90 11.09
C GLN A 272 -32.30 12.58 12.28
N GLU A 273 -33.35 13.35 12.03
CA GLU A 273 -34.21 13.84 13.11
C GLU A 273 -34.81 12.65 13.87
N PRO A 274 -35.03 12.76 15.20
CA PRO A 274 -35.67 11.72 15.96
C PRO A 274 -36.99 11.29 15.30
N ALA A 275 -37.18 9.98 15.09
CA ALA A 275 -38.42 9.45 14.55
C ALA A 275 -39.63 9.85 15.43
N ALA A 276 -40.81 9.99 14.82
CA ALA A 276 -42.06 10.46 15.43
C ALA A 276 -42.23 10.05 16.91
N LEU A 277 -42.05 11.03 17.80
CA LEU A 277 -42.31 10.90 19.24
C LEU A 277 -43.82 10.95 19.51
N THR A 278 -44.23 10.65 20.75
CA THR A 278 -45.59 10.97 21.20
C THR A 278 -45.77 12.48 21.34
N GLU A 279 -47.02 12.93 21.42
CA GLU A 279 -47.37 14.31 21.79
C GLU A 279 -47.10 14.61 23.28
N ASP A 280 -46.71 13.60 24.08
CA ASP A 280 -46.45 13.78 25.51
C ASP A 280 -45.13 14.53 25.71
N VAL A 281 -45.17 15.59 26.53
CA VAL A 281 -44.03 16.45 26.85
C VAL A 281 -43.75 16.39 28.35
N PHE A 282 -42.53 16.03 28.72
CA PHE A 282 -42.03 16.11 30.08
C PHE A 282 -41.03 17.26 30.16
N ASN A 283 -41.31 18.28 30.99
CA ASN A 283 -40.37 19.39 31.16
C ASN A 283 -39.35 19.00 32.23
N CYS A 284 -38.07 19.16 31.96
CA CYS A 284 -36.98 18.94 32.89
C CYS A 284 -36.48 20.33 33.28
N PRO A 285 -36.93 20.92 34.40
CA PRO A 285 -36.51 22.27 34.79
C PRO A 285 -35.06 22.30 35.28
N PHE A 286 -34.35 23.39 34.98
CA PHE A 286 -33.03 23.69 35.54
C PHE A 286 -33.14 24.18 36.97
N ILE A 287 -32.57 23.44 37.92
CA ILE A 287 -32.53 23.78 39.34
C ILE A 287 -31.07 23.65 39.80
N ASP A 288 -30.43 24.77 40.12
CA ASP A 288 -29.00 24.87 40.47
C ASP A 288 -28.72 24.44 41.92
N THR A 289 -29.33 23.33 42.34
CA THR A 289 -29.16 22.74 43.66
C THR A 289 -29.31 21.23 43.54
N PRO A 290 -28.23 20.45 43.70
CA PRO A 290 -28.31 18.99 43.67
C PRO A 290 -29.06 18.48 44.92
N PRO A 291 -29.72 17.30 44.85
CA PRO A 291 -30.42 16.73 45.99
C PRO A 291 -29.42 16.06 46.94
N ASN A 292 -29.79 15.90 48.20
CA ASN A 292 -29.05 15.11 49.17
C ASN A 292 -29.35 13.63 48.95
N MET A 293 -28.46 12.93 48.25
CA MET A 293 -28.64 11.52 47.87
C MET A 293 -28.62 10.57 49.09
N ASP A 294 -29.78 10.34 49.70
CA ASP A 294 -29.98 9.45 50.86
C ASP A 294 -31.13 8.44 50.68
N GLY A 295 -31.90 8.55 49.60
CA GLY A 295 -33.03 7.68 49.25
C GLY A 295 -34.38 8.23 49.71
N ILE A 296 -34.43 9.42 50.30
CA ILE A 296 -35.64 10.09 50.81
C ILE A 296 -35.91 11.32 49.92
N LEU A 297 -37.18 11.50 49.50
CA LEU A 297 -37.56 12.57 48.56
C LEU A 297 -38.18 13.78 49.29
N ASP A 298 -37.50 14.31 50.31
CA ASP A 298 -37.96 15.44 51.13
C ASP A 298 -37.16 16.74 50.95
N ASP A 299 -36.14 16.74 50.09
CA ASP A 299 -35.38 17.95 49.75
C ASP A 299 -36.17 18.98 48.91
N ALA A 300 -35.83 20.27 49.08
CA ALA A 300 -36.47 21.39 48.40
C ALA A 300 -36.47 21.34 46.84
N PRO A 301 -35.43 20.84 46.14
CA PRO A 301 -35.45 20.71 44.68
C PRO A 301 -36.56 19.78 44.17
N TRP A 302 -36.96 18.76 44.94
CA TRP A 302 -38.00 17.81 44.54
C TRP A 302 -39.40 18.45 44.49
N GLU A 303 -39.64 19.54 45.21
CA GLU A 303 -40.89 20.30 45.13
C GLU A 303 -41.04 21.08 43.80
N GLN A 304 -39.90 21.47 43.20
CA GLN A 304 -39.82 22.23 41.95
C GLN A 304 -39.65 21.33 40.72
N ALA A 305 -39.31 20.06 40.93
CA ALA A 305 -39.13 19.07 39.87
C ALA A 305 -40.45 18.76 39.14
N PHE A 306 -40.35 18.42 37.86
CA PHE A 306 -41.52 18.07 37.06
C PHE A 306 -42.04 16.68 37.42
N LYS A 307 -43.34 16.59 37.69
CA LYS A 307 -44.00 15.35 38.13
C LYS A 307 -44.58 14.58 36.95
N VAL A 308 -44.08 13.38 36.70
CA VAL A 308 -44.68 12.38 35.81
C VAL A 308 -45.48 11.38 36.65
N SER A 309 -46.75 11.18 36.32
CA SER A 309 -47.68 10.27 37.02
C SER A 309 -48.46 9.44 35.99
N GLN A 310 -49.57 8.78 36.35
CA GLN A 310 -50.43 8.06 35.39
C GLN A 310 -49.72 6.96 34.57
N PHE A 311 -49.01 6.07 35.26
CA PHE A 311 -48.47 4.87 34.63
C PHE A 311 -49.62 3.93 34.24
N LEU A 312 -49.68 3.55 32.97
CA LEU A 312 -50.77 2.74 32.43
C LEU A 312 -50.27 1.38 31.95
N HIS A 313 -51.12 0.38 32.08
CA HIS A 313 -50.97 -0.89 31.38
C HIS A 313 -51.02 -0.69 29.87
N LYS A 314 -50.49 -1.65 29.10
CA LYS A 314 -50.56 -1.68 27.63
C LYS A 314 -51.97 -1.51 27.06
N ASN A 315 -52.99 -2.07 27.73
CA ASN A 315 -54.41 -1.94 27.33
C ASN A 315 -55.04 -0.58 27.72
N GLY A 316 -54.32 0.29 28.43
CA GLY A 316 -54.78 1.58 28.91
C GLY A 316 -55.42 1.58 30.29
N GLY A 317 -55.49 0.44 30.98
CA GLY A 317 -55.92 0.37 32.38
C GLY A 317 -54.95 1.09 33.32
N GLN A 318 -55.47 1.62 34.42
CA GLN A 318 -54.67 2.22 35.50
C GLN A 318 -53.87 1.15 36.25
N ALA A 319 -52.68 1.53 36.71
CA ALA A 319 -51.88 0.68 37.58
C ALA A 319 -52.60 0.40 38.91
N GLU A 320 -52.45 -0.81 39.45
CA GLU A 320 -52.91 -1.15 40.81
C GLU A 320 -52.07 -0.42 41.86
N ALA A 321 -50.77 -0.25 41.60
CA ALA A 321 -49.82 0.40 42.47
C ALA A 321 -49.29 1.70 41.83
N GLU A 322 -49.57 2.85 42.47
CA GLU A 322 -49.21 4.16 41.91
C GLU A 322 -47.70 4.36 41.81
N THR A 323 -47.26 4.97 40.71
CA THR A 323 -45.88 5.38 40.47
C THR A 323 -45.84 6.87 40.17
N THR A 324 -44.97 7.59 40.87
CA THR A 324 -44.68 9.00 40.62
C THR A 324 -43.18 9.16 40.36
N VAL A 325 -42.83 9.81 39.26
CA VAL A 325 -41.45 10.22 38.94
C VAL A 325 -41.37 11.75 39.02
N ARG A 326 -40.30 12.26 39.61
CA ARG A 326 -39.91 13.67 39.62
C ARG A 326 -38.61 13.81 38.86
N ILE A 327 -38.53 14.77 37.95
CA ILE A 327 -37.34 14.99 37.12
C ILE A 327 -36.98 16.47 37.04
N TYR A 328 -35.69 16.75 37.15
CA TYR A 328 -35.09 18.06 36.91
C TYR A 328 -33.63 17.87 36.49
N HIS A 329 -32.95 18.94 36.10
CA HIS A 329 -31.52 18.90 35.82
C HIS A 329 -30.80 20.09 36.43
N ASP A 330 -29.50 19.93 36.62
CA ASP A 330 -28.60 21.04 36.92
C ASP A 330 -27.58 21.20 35.78
N SER A 331 -26.43 21.82 36.06
CA SER A 331 -25.37 22.00 35.07
C SER A 331 -24.55 20.73 34.78
N ASN A 332 -24.75 19.65 35.55
CA ASN A 332 -23.91 18.45 35.57
C ASN A 332 -24.68 17.14 35.36
N ALA A 333 -25.94 17.05 35.78
CA ALA A 333 -26.70 15.81 35.78
C ALA A 333 -28.20 16.02 35.54
N ILE A 334 -28.87 14.92 35.18
CA ILE A 334 -30.33 14.77 35.35
C ILE A 334 -30.56 14.08 36.69
N HIS A 335 -31.49 14.61 37.47
CA HIS A 335 -31.90 14.08 38.76
C HIS A 335 -33.32 13.51 38.64
N ILE A 336 -33.48 12.28 39.10
CA ILE A 336 -34.72 11.51 39.01
C ILE A 336 -35.08 10.98 40.40
N GLY A 337 -36.24 11.40 40.89
CA GLY A 337 -36.80 10.94 42.17
C GLY A 337 -38.04 10.10 41.91
N VAL A 338 -38.07 8.86 42.36
CA VAL A 338 -39.19 7.94 42.10
C VAL A 338 -39.84 7.51 43.41
N THR A 339 -41.16 7.58 43.46
CA THR A 339 -41.98 7.01 44.53
C THR A 339 -42.85 5.90 43.95
N LEU A 340 -42.65 4.67 44.43
CA LEU A 340 -43.32 3.47 43.97
C LEU A 340 -44.19 2.95 45.11
N ALA A 341 -45.46 3.33 45.14
CA ALA A 341 -46.41 2.81 46.13
C ALA A 341 -46.51 1.30 45.97
N GLU A 342 -46.61 0.56 47.07
CA GLU A 342 -46.69 -0.90 47.02
C GLU A 342 -47.64 -1.41 48.11
N PRO A 343 -48.86 -1.85 47.75
CA PRO A 343 -49.83 -2.33 48.73
C PRO A 343 -49.39 -3.63 49.42
N ASN A 344 -48.50 -4.42 48.80
CA ASN A 344 -47.99 -5.69 49.32
C ASN A 344 -46.48 -5.61 49.60
N MET A 345 -46.01 -4.61 50.36
CA MET A 345 -44.57 -4.42 50.64
C MET A 345 -43.86 -5.67 51.21
N LYS A 346 -44.59 -6.55 51.91
CA LYS A 346 -44.06 -7.82 52.42
C LYS A 346 -43.66 -8.82 51.32
N ASP A 347 -44.26 -8.69 50.13
CA ASP A 347 -44.07 -9.56 48.98
C ASP A 347 -43.13 -8.91 47.94
N LEU A 348 -42.49 -7.78 48.29
CA LEU A 348 -41.56 -7.06 47.42
C LEU A 348 -40.40 -7.98 47.00
N VAL A 349 -40.24 -8.16 45.69
CA VAL A 349 -39.23 -9.02 45.09
C VAL A 349 -37.97 -8.20 44.83
N ALA A 350 -36.89 -8.50 45.54
CA ALA A 350 -35.59 -7.87 45.34
C ALA A 350 -34.47 -8.88 45.67
N LYS A 351 -34.15 -9.74 44.70
CA LYS A 351 -33.23 -10.88 44.84
C LYS A 351 -31.81 -10.58 44.37
N PHE A 352 -31.65 -9.68 43.41
CA PHE A 352 -30.36 -9.43 42.77
C PHE A 352 -29.70 -8.19 43.38
N ASP A 353 -28.58 -8.39 44.07
CA ASP A 353 -27.82 -7.34 44.77
C ASP A 353 -26.59 -6.83 43.98
N GLN A 354 -26.32 -7.42 42.81
CA GLN A 354 -25.23 -7.05 41.91
C GLN A 354 -25.74 -6.44 40.62
N ASP A 355 -24.93 -5.55 40.05
CA ASP A 355 -25.23 -4.88 38.79
C ASP A 355 -25.23 -5.87 37.60
N ASP A 356 -25.98 -5.54 36.56
CA ASP A 356 -26.10 -6.27 35.28
C ASP A 356 -26.58 -7.73 35.35
N MET A 357 -27.07 -8.17 36.52
CA MET A 357 -27.83 -9.40 36.69
C MET A 357 -29.22 -9.31 36.02
N ALA A 358 -30.03 -10.37 36.13
CA ALA A 358 -31.38 -10.44 35.59
C ALA A 358 -32.40 -9.62 36.41
N ILE A 359 -32.07 -8.35 36.72
CA ILE A 359 -32.83 -7.52 37.67
C ILE A 359 -34.24 -7.16 37.19
N TRP A 360 -34.54 -7.31 35.90
CA TRP A 360 -35.90 -7.25 35.35
C TRP A 360 -36.85 -8.33 35.93
N SER A 361 -36.31 -9.34 36.62
CA SER A 361 -37.12 -10.33 37.35
C SER A 361 -37.34 -10.02 38.85
N ASP A 362 -36.86 -8.85 39.30
CA ASP A 362 -37.24 -8.21 40.56
C ASP A 362 -38.28 -7.11 40.31
N ASP A 363 -38.96 -6.64 41.36
CA ASP A 363 -39.64 -5.34 41.30
C ASP A 363 -38.61 -4.29 40.86
N SER A 364 -38.91 -3.50 39.84
CA SER A 364 -37.95 -2.55 39.28
C SER A 364 -38.60 -1.35 38.61
N PHE A 365 -37.86 -0.24 38.60
CA PHE A 365 -38.13 0.94 37.82
C PHE A 365 -37.21 0.94 36.60
N GLU A 366 -37.76 1.27 35.43
CA GLU A 366 -36.97 1.37 34.20
C GLU A 366 -37.07 2.75 33.58
N MET A 367 -35.96 3.19 32.97
CA MET A 367 -35.88 4.35 32.12
C MET A 367 -35.32 3.94 30.75
N VAL A 368 -36.06 4.28 29.70
CA VAL A 368 -35.58 4.24 28.32
C VAL A 368 -35.35 5.67 27.88
N LEU A 369 -34.09 6.00 27.59
CA LEU A 369 -33.66 7.35 27.25
C LEU A 369 -32.99 7.36 25.87
N ASP A 370 -33.43 8.26 25.01
CA ASP A 370 -32.90 8.48 23.68
C ASP A 370 -32.45 9.94 23.57
N THR A 371 -31.14 10.12 23.44
CA THR A 371 -30.47 11.42 23.53
C THR A 371 -30.13 12.03 22.17
N GLY A 372 -30.39 11.34 21.05
CA GLY A 372 -29.73 11.70 19.78
C GLY A 372 -30.25 11.13 18.47
N GLY A 373 -31.43 10.50 18.41
CA GLY A 373 -32.11 10.25 17.12
C GLY A 373 -31.47 9.21 16.18
N LYS A 374 -30.25 8.70 16.46
CA LYS A 374 -29.61 7.63 15.66
C LYS A 374 -30.40 6.34 15.79
N LYS A 375 -30.73 5.70 14.66
CA LYS A 375 -31.82 4.72 14.52
C LYS A 375 -31.81 3.55 15.52
N ASP A 376 -30.65 3.19 16.10
CA ASP A 376 -30.49 1.95 16.88
C ASP A 376 -29.85 2.11 18.29
N SER A 377 -29.71 3.33 18.82
CA SER A 377 -29.09 3.56 20.14
C SER A 377 -30.04 4.25 21.13
N PHE A 378 -30.50 3.54 22.16
CA PHE A 378 -31.17 4.09 23.35
C PHE A 378 -30.46 3.57 24.60
N TYR A 379 -30.44 4.37 25.66
CA TYR A 379 -29.97 3.95 26.97
C TYR A 379 -31.12 3.29 27.71
N HIS A 380 -30.88 2.08 28.21
CA HIS A 380 -31.82 1.34 29.04
C HIS A 380 -31.23 1.20 30.42
N ILE A 381 -31.91 1.76 31.42
CA ILE A 381 -31.48 1.72 32.81
C ILE A 381 -32.60 1.13 33.64
N LEU A 382 -32.32 0.09 34.42
CA LEU A 382 -33.24 -0.46 35.43
C LEU A 382 -32.64 -0.31 36.82
N ILE A 383 -33.50 -0.09 37.82
CA ILE A 383 -33.12 0.02 39.23
C ILE A 383 -34.11 -0.78 40.08
N ASN A 384 -33.62 -1.68 40.91
CA ASN A 384 -34.45 -2.46 41.84
C ASN A 384 -34.47 -1.86 43.27
N PRO A 385 -35.29 -2.37 44.20
CA PRO A 385 -35.36 -1.89 45.58
C PRO A 385 -34.11 -2.12 46.44
N LEU A 386 -33.06 -2.78 45.93
CA LEU A 386 -31.75 -2.89 46.58
C LEU A 386 -30.78 -1.79 46.10
N GLY A 387 -31.15 -1.05 45.04
CA GLY A 387 -30.28 -0.07 44.40
C GLY A 387 -29.34 -0.67 43.35
N SER A 388 -29.45 -1.97 43.08
CA SER A 388 -28.73 -2.63 41.98
C SER A 388 -29.26 -2.14 40.65
N LYS A 389 -28.36 -1.98 39.68
CA LYS A 389 -28.70 -1.43 38.37
C LYS A 389 -28.37 -2.37 37.22
N TYR A 390 -29.09 -2.19 36.13
CA TYR A 390 -28.75 -2.70 34.81
C TYR A 390 -28.63 -1.48 33.93
N ASP A 391 -27.53 -1.36 33.19
CA ASP A 391 -27.36 -0.32 32.20
C ASP A 391 -26.85 -0.88 30.86
N ALA A 392 -27.43 -0.39 29.77
CA ALA A 392 -27.09 -0.85 28.44
C ALA A 392 -27.37 0.23 27.38
N ILE A 393 -26.67 0.12 26.26
CA ILE A 393 -27.10 0.77 25.00
C ILE A 393 -27.78 -0.30 24.15
N GLY A 394 -29.07 -0.13 23.87
CA GLY A 394 -29.86 -1.16 23.20
C GLY A 394 -29.98 -2.42 24.07
N ALA A 395 -29.21 -3.45 23.73
CA ALA A 395 -29.05 -4.67 24.54
C ALA A 395 -27.57 -4.94 24.92
N GLU A 396 -26.66 -4.04 24.56
CA GLU A 396 -25.22 -4.17 24.80
C GLU A 396 -24.86 -3.66 26.19
N LYS A 397 -24.40 -4.57 27.06
CA LYS A 397 -24.03 -4.28 28.46
C LYS A 397 -22.61 -3.69 28.63
N ASN A 398 -21.94 -3.33 27.54
CA ASN A 398 -20.57 -2.79 27.61
C ASN A 398 -20.55 -1.32 28.04
N TRP A 399 -21.68 -0.62 27.92
CA TRP A 399 -21.82 0.74 28.41
C TRP A 399 -22.27 0.73 29.86
N ASN A 400 -21.59 1.51 30.70
CA ASN A 400 -21.94 1.71 32.10
C ASN A 400 -22.28 3.19 32.34
N ALA A 401 -23.30 3.47 33.15
CA ALA A 401 -23.70 4.81 33.60
C ALA A 401 -22.65 5.40 34.58
N THR A 402 -21.46 5.69 34.07
CA THR A 402 -20.29 6.07 34.87
C THR A 402 -20.56 7.33 35.68
N GLY A 403 -20.38 7.24 37.00
CA GLY A 403 -20.63 8.35 37.94
C GLY A 403 -22.10 8.48 38.37
N ALA A 404 -22.99 7.60 37.92
CA ALA A 404 -24.35 7.51 38.45
C ALA A 404 -24.35 7.26 39.97
N ILE A 405 -25.23 7.96 40.68
CA ILE A 405 -25.47 7.76 42.11
C ILE A 405 -26.92 7.32 42.28
N ILE A 406 -27.12 6.16 42.90
CA ILE A 406 -28.44 5.58 43.17
C ILE A 406 -28.56 5.35 44.68
N LYS A 407 -29.68 5.82 45.26
CA LYS A 407 -30.07 5.52 46.62
C LYS A 407 -31.53 5.09 46.65
N THR A 408 -31.82 4.07 47.44
CA THR A 408 -33.17 3.53 47.58
C THR A 408 -33.54 3.44 49.04
N ALA A 409 -34.82 3.64 49.36
CA ALA A 409 -35.36 3.41 50.69
C ALA A 409 -36.66 2.60 50.59
N ARG A 410 -36.90 1.75 51.59
CA ARG A 410 -38.12 0.95 51.71
C ARG A 410 -38.89 1.43 52.92
N ASN A 411 -40.09 1.91 52.68
CA ASN A 411 -40.99 2.41 53.72
C ASN A 411 -42.13 1.41 53.94
N SER A 412 -43.05 1.72 54.85
CA SER A 412 -44.16 0.82 55.20
C SER A 412 -45.14 0.56 54.05
N TYR A 413 -45.30 1.48 53.10
CA TYR A 413 -46.30 1.42 52.02
C TYR A 413 -45.75 1.74 50.63
N ASN A 414 -44.44 2.00 50.52
CA ASN A 414 -43.79 2.34 49.26
C ASN A 414 -42.29 2.04 49.33
N TRP A 415 -41.64 2.14 48.18
CA TRP A 415 -40.19 2.28 48.11
C TRP A 415 -39.84 3.44 47.18
N THR A 416 -38.67 4.04 47.42
CA THR A 416 -38.22 5.26 46.76
C THR A 416 -36.87 5.03 46.08
N ILE A 417 -36.62 5.83 45.05
CA ILE A 417 -35.35 5.90 44.34
C ILE A 417 -34.96 7.37 44.22
N GLU A 418 -33.75 7.71 44.63
CA GLU A 418 -33.04 8.89 44.18
C GLU A 418 -31.95 8.46 43.20
N PHE A 419 -31.99 9.03 42.00
CA PHE A 419 -31.07 8.70 40.92
C PHE A 419 -30.50 9.96 40.29
N THR A 420 -29.20 10.18 40.48
CA THR A 420 -28.45 11.22 39.79
C THR A 420 -27.67 10.60 38.64
N LEU A 421 -27.94 11.04 37.42
CA LEU A 421 -27.30 10.57 36.19
C LEU A 421 -26.49 11.70 35.54
N PRO A 422 -25.15 11.69 35.69
CA PRO A 422 -24.29 12.72 35.10
C PRO A 422 -24.36 12.73 33.58
N PHE A 423 -24.38 13.92 32.98
CA PHE A 423 -24.32 14.05 31.51
C PHE A 423 -23.04 13.46 30.93
N SER A 424 -21.94 13.45 31.71
CA SER A 424 -20.67 12.83 31.31
C SER A 424 -20.76 11.32 31.08
N ALA A 425 -21.75 10.63 31.66
CA ALA A 425 -21.95 9.18 31.46
C ALA A 425 -22.23 8.84 29.99
N PHE A 426 -22.86 9.75 29.26
CA PHE A 426 -23.22 9.54 27.86
C PHE A 426 -22.09 9.88 26.89
N LYS A 427 -21.03 10.58 27.35
CA LYS A 427 -20.00 11.19 26.49
C LYS A 427 -20.62 12.05 25.37
N LEU A 428 -21.76 12.68 25.66
CA LEU A 428 -22.47 13.57 24.77
C LEU A 428 -22.40 15.01 25.27
N PRO A 429 -22.61 15.99 24.37
CA PRO A 429 -22.93 17.35 24.77
C PRO A 429 -23.98 17.42 25.88
N LYS A 430 -23.75 18.32 26.84
CA LYS A 430 -24.75 18.65 27.87
C LYS A 430 -25.96 19.30 27.19
N PRO A 431 -27.19 18.85 27.48
CA PRO A 431 -28.40 19.50 27.00
C PRO A 431 -28.45 20.96 27.42
N GLN A 432 -28.92 21.79 26.52
CA GLN A 432 -29.08 23.22 26.74
C GLN A 432 -30.57 23.56 26.87
N ILE A 433 -30.87 24.68 27.52
CA ILE A 433 -32.24 25.17 27.67
C ILE A 433 -32.90 25.33 26.29
N GLY A 434 -34.06 24.71 26.10
CA GLY A 434 -34.79 24.67 24.84
C GLY A 434 -34.56 23.40 24.01
N GLU A 435 -33.54 22.59 24.35
CA GLU A 435 -33.31 21.29 23.72
C GLU A 435 -34.23 20.22 24.31
N ALA A 436 -34.30 19.07 23.64
CA ALA A 436 -35.07 17.94 24.13
C ALA A 436 -34.41 16.60 23.84
N TRP A 437 -34.56 15.69 24.79
CA TRP A 437 -34.35 14.25 24.61
C TRP A 437 -35.69 13.54 24.47
N ALA A 438 -35.66 12.22 24.32
CA ALA A 438 -36.85 11.39 24.35
C ALA A 438 -36.74 10.38 25.50
N VAL A 439 -37.83 10.20 26.26
CA VAL A 439 -37.81 9.35 27.47
C VAL A 439 -39.10 8.56 27.65
N ARG A 440 -38.99 7.41 28.29
CA ARG A 440 -40.12 6.68 28.90
C ARG A 440 -39.69 6.11 30.23
N PHE A 441 -40.62 6.12 31.16
CA PHE A 441 -40.47 5.46 32.45
C PHE A 441 -41.40 4.24 32.52
N CYS A 442 -40.90 3.13 33.05
CA CYS A 442 -41.65 1.90 33.24
C CYS A 442 -41.54 1.42 34.69
N ARG A 443 -42.52 0.63 35.13
CA ARG A 443 -42.46 -0.16 36.36
C ARG A 443 -42.75 -1.61 36.01
N GLU A 444 -41.84 -2.49 36.38
CA GLU A 444 -42.10 -3.93 36.46
C GLU A 444 -42.35 -4.27 37.92
N ARG A 445 -43.60 -4.60 38.24
CA ARG A 445 -44.01 -5.01 39.57
C ARG A 445 -44.14 -6.52 39.61
N HIS A 446 -43.47 -7.17 40.55
CA HIS A 446 -43.57 -8.61 40.81
C HIS A 446 -44.12 -8.91 42.21
N ALA A 447 -44.22 -7.90 43.08
CA ALA A 447 -44.88 -7.99 44.36
C ALA A 447 -46.37 -8.36 44.20
N GLY A 448 -46.76 -9.51 44.73
CA GLY A 448 -48.13 -10.03 44.60
C GLY A 448 -48.48 -10.44 43.17
N LYS A 449 -49.13 -9.55 42.40
CA LYS A 449 -49.54 -9.81 41.00
C LYS A 449 -48.63 -9.06 40.05
N THR A 450 -48.04 -9.79 39.09
CA THR A 450 -47.17 -9.19 38.09
C THR A 450 -47.90 -8.13 37.27
N GLU A 451 -47.33 -6.94 37.22
CA GLU A 451 -47.88 -5.77 36.56
C GLU A 451 -46.79 -5.00 35.81
N TYR A 452 -47.05 -4.69 34.55
CA TYR A 452 -46.17 -3.89 33.70
C TYR A 452 -46.88 -2.61 33.29
N THR A 453 -46.33 -1.46 33.67
CA THR A 453 -46.93 -0.14 33.41
C THR A 453 -45.87 0.85 32.96
N ALA A 454 -46.27 1.84 32.15
CA ALA A 454 -45.35 2.85 31.64
C ALA A 454 -46.03 4.21 31.42
N ASN A 455 -45.22 5.27 31.40
CA ASN A 455 -45.58 6.58 30.87
C ASN A 455 -44.44 7.17 30.00
N PRO A 456 -44.69 7.44 28.69
CA PRO A 456 -45.93 7.17 27.96
C PRO A 456 -46.24 5.68 27.79
N ARG A 457 -47.54 5.38 27.61
CA ARG A 457 -48.02 4.00 27.43
C ARG A 457 -47.53 3.40 26.11
N VAL A 458 -46.97 2.19 26.18
CA VAL A 458 -46.64 1.37 25.01
C VAL A 458 -47.90 0.68 24.49
N LYS A 459 -48.40 1.07 23.30
CA LYS A 459 -49.65 0.50 22.74
C LYS A 459 -49.44 -0.89 22.10
N SER A 460 -48.26 -1.16 21.56
CA SER A 460 -47.90 -2.41 20.87
C SER A 460 -46.41 -2.72 21.01
N GLY A 461 -46.01 -3.98 20.83
CA GLY A 461 -44.60 -4.40 20.94
C GLY A 461 -43.98 -4.26 22.35
N SER A 462 -42.65 -4.11 22.38
CA SER A 462 -41.78 -4.06 23.56
C SER A 462 -41.60 -2.65 24.16
N PHE A 463 -41.13 -2.58 25.40
CA PHE A 463 -40.92 -1.31 26.13
C PHE A 463 -39.80 -0.41 25.59
N ASN A 464 -39.01 -0.87 24.61
CA ASN A 464 -37.98 -0.08 23.94
C ASN A 464 -38.43 0.58 22.61
N GLN A 465 -39.71 0.46 22.22
CA GLN A 465 -40.19 1.08 20.98
C GLN A 465 -40.13 2.61 21.05
N ARG A 466 -39.41 3.24 20.12
CA ARG A 466 -39.18 4.70 20.09
C ARG A 466 -40.43 5.52 19.83
N ALA A 467 -41.37 5.00 19.04
CA ALA A 467 -42.60 5.69 18.65
C ALA A 467 -43.53 6.06 19.83
N PHE A 468 -43.26 5.54 21.04
CA PHE A 468 -44.03 5.83 22.24
C PHE A 468 -43.23 6.64 23.29
N LEU A 469 -42.10 7.26 22.93
CA LEU A 469 -41.31 8.07 23.87
C LEU A 469 -41.92 9.47 24.01
N ALA A 470 -41.89 10.04 25.22
CA ALA A 470 -42.22 11.43 25.47
C ALA A 470 -41.04 12.33 25.09
N LYS A 471 -41.33 13.58 24.73
CA LYS A 471 -40.31 14.61 24.56
C LYS A 471 -39.89 15.15 25.93
N LEU A 472 -38.65 14.89 26.35
CA LEU A 472 -38.04 15.42 27.57
C LEU A 472 -37.40 16.78 27.26
N ASN A 473 -38.13 17.88 27.44
CA ASN A 473 -37.65 19.23 27.19
C ASN A 473 -36.80 19.75 28.34
N PHE A 474 -35.59 20.26 28.08
CA PHE A 474 -34.79 20.95 29.09
C PHE A 474 -35.24 22.41 29.18
N THR A 475 -35.80 22.80 30.32
CA THR A 475 -36.44 24.12 30.52
C THR A 475 -35.81 24.83 31.70
N ILE A 476 -36.09 26.12 31.85
CA ILE A 476 -35.83 26.81 33.12
C ILE A 476 -36.84 26.35 34.20
N ALA A 477 -36.51 26.54 35.48
CA ALA A 477 -37.49 26.38 36.56
C ALA A 477 -38.66 27.37 36.38
N SER A 478 -39.88 26.86 36.45
CA SER A 478 -41.10 27.67 36.33
C SER A 478 -41.19 28.68 37.47
N GLN A 479 -41.31 29.96 37.12
CA GLN A 479 -41.88 30.99 37.98
C GLN A 479 -43.09 31.58 37.23
N ASP A 480 -44.23 31.72 37.89
CA ASP A 480 -45.38 32.43 37.33
C ASP A 480 -44.93 33.82 36.85
N ASN A 481 -45.19 34.17 35.58
CA ASN A 481 -44.76 35.40 34.90
C ASN A 481 -43.25 35.55 34.56
N ALA A 482 -42.49 34.47 34.40
CA ALA A 482 -41.12 34.55 33.88
C ALA A 482 -41.09 35.02 32.40
N LEU A 483 -40.08 35.84 32.05
CA LEU A 483 -39.79 36.26 30.67
C LEU A 483 -39.71 35.04 29.76
N GLU A 484 -40.34 35.10 28.59
CA GLU A 484 -40.17 34.10 27.54
C GLU A 484 -39.62 34.80 26.29
N ILE A 485 -38.47 34.37 25.80
CA ILE A 485 -37.93 34.79 24.49
C ILE A 485 -38.22 33.70 23.45
N VAL A 486 -38.92 34.07 22.38
CA VAL A 486 -39.25 33.17 21.27
C VAL A 486 -38.65 33.73 19.99
N PRO A 487 -37.75 33.00 19.31
CA PRO A 487 -37.20 33.48 18.06
C PRO A 487 -38.27 33.40 16.97
N LYS A 488 -38.33 34.41 16.09
CA LYS A 488 -39.24 34.40 14.93
C LYS A 488 -38.76 33.50 13.78
N GLN A 489 -37.57 32.93 13.94
CA GLN A 489 -36.91 32.03 13.01
C GLN A 489 -36.21 30.94 13.80
N ASP A 490 -36.23 29.71 13.29
CA ASP A 490 -35.64 28.56 13.99
C ASP A 490 -34.18 28.30 13.56
N THR A 491 -33.67 29.10 12.62
CA THR A 491 -32.37 28.87 12.00
C THR A 491 -31.46 30.09 11.94
N PHE A 492 -30.16 29.82 11.78
CA PHE A 492 -29.11 30.80 11.51
C PHE A 492 -28.16 30.29 10.41
N ASP A 493 -27.37 31.20 9.84
CA ASP A 493 -26.36 30.91 8.82
C ASP A 493 -24.97 31.44 9.25
N LEU A 494 -23.92 31.08 8.51
CA LEU A 494 -22.60 31.68 8.70
C LEU A 494 -22.64 33.16 8.28
N GLY A 495 -21.85 34.00 8.94
CA GLY A 495 -21.76 35.43 8.69
C GLY A 495 -22.55 36.28 9.69
N TYR A 496 -23.03 37.45 9.26
CA TYR A 496 -23.76 38.39 10.11
C TYR A 496 -25.25 38.07 10.09
N ASN A 497 -25.78 37.52 11.19
CA ASN A 497 -27.19 37.17 11.29
C ASN A 497 -28.01 38.35 11.82
N THR A 498 -29.30 38.38 11.47
CA THR A 498 -30.30 39.27 12.07
C THR A 498 -31.42 38.39 12.61
N ILE A 499 -31.57 38.33 13.94
CA ILE A 499 -32.53 37.46 14.61
C ILE A 499 -33.50 38.33 15.41
N GLN A 500 -34.79 38.16 15.16
CA GLN A 500 -35.84 38.81 15.94
C GLN A 500 -36.37 37.85 17.01
N LEU A 501 -36.36 38.32 18.25
CA LEU A 501 -36.86 37.62 19.43
C LEU A 501 -38.14 38.31 19.89
N GLN A 502 -39.25 37.59 19.91
CA GLN A 502 -40.48 38.02 20.56
C GLN A 502 -40.33 37.81 22.07
N CYS A 503 -40.45 38.88 22.85
CA CYS A 503 -40.54 38.80 24.30
C CYS A 503 -42.00 38.64 24.72
N LYS A 504 -42.27 37.72 25.64
CA LYS A 504 -43.55 37.62 26.34
C LYS A 504 -43.31 37.73 27.84
N ASN A 505 -44.28 38.29 28.56
CA ASN A 505 -44.24 38.45 30.02
C ASN A 505 -43.03 39.27 30.52
N ALA A 506 -42.59 40.26 29.74
CA ALA A 506 -41.58 41.22 30.16
C ALA A 506 -42.08 42.06 31.36
N ASP A 507 -41.34 42.10 32.47
CA ASP A 507 -41.66 42.99 33.59
C ASP A 507 -41.19 44.42 33.25
N PRO A 508 -42.10 45.42 33.24
CA PRO A 508 -41.74 46.82 32.98
C PRO A 508 -40.73 47.41 33.98
N LYS A 509 -40.49 46.75 35.12
CA LYS A 509 -39.51 47.15 36.14
C LYS A 509 -38.08 46.74 35.79
N TRP A 510 -37.86 45.89 34.78
CA TRP A 510 -36.51 45.55 34.38
C TRP A 510 -35.91 46.67 33.52
N ASP A 511 -34.96 47.40 34.08
CA ASP A 511 -34.27 48.47 33.36
C ASP A 511 -33.43 47.96 32.19
N GLN A 512 -32.97 46.69 32.26
CA GLN A 512 -32.12 46.06 31.26
C GLN A 512 -32.18 44.52 31.34
N ILE A 513 -32.21 43.87 30.19
CA ILE A 513 -31.96 42.44 30.05
C ILE A 513 -30.64 42.22 29.30
N THR A 514 -29.86 41.21 29.70
CA THR A 514 -28.65 40.79 28.98
C THR A 514 -28.97 39.56 28.16
N LEU A 515 -28.72 39.61 26.85
CA LEU A 515 -28.83 38.46 25.96
C LEU A 515 -27.44 37.89 25.71
N GLU A 516 -27.22 36.65 26.12
CA GLU A 516 -26.01 35.87 25.83
C GLU A 516 -26.27 34.93 24.66
N MET A 517 -25.54 35.13 23.56
CA MET A 517 -25.59 34.33 22.34
C MET A 517 -24.37 33.41 22.31
N ARG A 518 -24.58 32.15 22.72
CA ARG A 518 -23.53 31.13 22.73
C ARG A 518 -23.61 30.28 21.46
N GLN A 519 -22.48 30.16 20.78
CA GLN A 519 -22.32 29.35 19.57
C GLN A 519 -21.69 28.03 19.96
N PHE A 520 -22.31 26.93 19.56
CA PHE A 520 -21.90 25.58 19.92
C PHE A 520 -21.57 24.76 18.67
N ASP A 521 -20.55 23.91 18.79
CA ASP A 521 -20.32 22.84 17.80
C ASP A 521 -21.30 21.66 17.98
N SER A 522 -21.18 20.68 17.10
CA SER A 522 -21.96 19.43 17.14
C SER A 522 -21.73 18.59 18.39
N HIS A 523 -20.65 18.84 19.16
CA HIS A 523 -20.33 18.19 20.42
C HIS A 523 -20.73 19.05 21.64
N GLY A 524 -21.42 20.18 21.41
CA GLY A 524 -21.87 21.16 22.40
C GLY A 524 -20.75 21.79 23.21
N LYS A 525 -19.56 21.90 22.62
CA LYS A 525 -18.54 22.83 23.10
C LYS A 525 -18.89 24.24 22.64
N VAL A 526 -18.78 25.21 23.55
CA VAL A 526 -18.94 26.63 23.20
C VAL A 526 -17.73 27.08 22.39
N ILE A 527 -17.97 27.52 21.15
CA ILE A 527 -16.97 28.11 20.25
C ILE A 527 -16.84 29.61 20.51
N ALA A 528 -17.96 30.31 20.64
CA ALA A 528 -18.00 31.76 20.82
C ALA A 528 -19.17 32.19 21.72
N LEU A 529 -19.02 33.35 22.35
CA LEU A 529 -20.05 34.00 23.17
C LEU A 529 -20.10 35.48 22.82
N GLN A 530 -21.28 35.96 22.42
CA GLN A 530 -21.58 37.37 22.21
C GLN A 530 -22.61 37.81 23.25
N LYS A 531 -22.49 39.05 23.75
CA LYS A 531 -23.43 39.61 24.71
C LYS A 531 -23.98 40.93 24.21
N GLU A 532 -25.29 41.08 24.28
CA GLU A 532 -25.97 42.34 24.00
C GLU A 532 -26.87 42.74 25.17
N SER A 533 -27.09 44.03 25.33
CA SER A 533 -27.92 44.58 26.40
C SER A 533 -29.07 45.36 25.79
N HIS A 534 -30.28 45.01 26.19
CA HIS A 534 -31.52 45.52 25.60
C HIS A 534 -32.51 45.92 26.70
N LYS A 535 -33.44 46.80 26.35
CA LYS A 535 -34.65 46.97 27.14
C LYS A 535 -35.59 45.79 26.88
N PRO A 536 -36.45 45.42 27.84
CA PRO A 536 -37.40 44.31 27.68
C PRO A 536 -38.59 44.73 26.79
N ASP A 537 -38.31 45.16 25.57
CA ASP A 537 -39.31 45.55 24.57
C ASP A 537 -39.98 44.29 23.98
N ASP A 538 -41.17 44.46 23.39
CA ASP A 538 -41.95 43.35 22.80
C ASP A 538 -41.17 42.56 21.75
N ILE A 539 -40.30 43.21 20.98
CA ILE A 539 -39.43 42.58 19.98
C ILE A 539 -38.02 43.11 20.15
N ILE A 540 -37.07 42.20 20.34
CA ILE A 540 -35.64 42.51 20.42
C ILE A 540 -34.95 41.94 19.18
N GLN A 541 -34.10 42.75 18.54
CA GLN A 541 -33.25 42.31 17.44
C GLN A 541 -31.83 42.13 17.96
N VAL A 542 -31.27 40.92 17.77
CA VAL A 542 -29.87 40.61 18.03
C VAL A 542 -29.15 40.25 16.74
N ASN A 543 -27.84 40.49 16.70
CA ASN A 543 -27.07 40.34 15.46
C ASN A 543 -25.82 39.48 15.64
N PRO A 544 -25.97 38.17 15.92
CA PRO A 544 -24.81 37.32 16.15
C PRO A 544 -23.98 37.14 14.89
N ILE A 545 -22.66 37.30 15.03
CA ILE A 545 -21.69 37.03 13.96
C ILE A 545 -21.17 35.62 14.16
N VAL A 546 -21.40 34.74 13.19
CA VAL A 546 -20.97 33.34 13.20
C VAL A 546 -19.87 33.15 12.16
N GLU A 547 -18.61 33.13 12.60
CA GLU A 547 -17.44 33.04 11.70
C GLU A 547 -16.90 31.60 11.58
N ASP A 548 -17.13 30.77 12.59
CA ASP A 548 -16.54 29.44 12.68
C ASP A 548 -17.47 28.41 12.01
N ASP A 549 -16.93 27.70 11.02
CA ASP A 549 -17.65 26.76 10.18
C ASP A 549 -18.11 25.48 10.91
N ARG A 550 -17.69 25.28 12.16
CA ARG A 550 -18.13 24.17 13.02
C ARG A 550 -19.38 24.48 13.82
N VAL A 551 -19.79 25.74 13.89
CA VAL A 551 -20.97 26.15 14.66
C VAL A 551 -22.20 25.49 14.07
N ASP A 552 -22.87 24.69 14.88
CA ASP A 552 -24.04 23.87 14.53
C ASP A 552 -25.31 24.37 15.23
N LYS A 553 -25.14 24.95 16.43
CA LYS A 553 -26.22 25.47 17.26
C LYS A 553 -25.90 26.86 17.80
N LEU A 554 -26.92 27.71 17.85
CA LEU A 554 -26.86 29.03 18.46
C LEU A 554 -27.90 29.09 19.58
N ILE A 555 -27.48 29.44 20.78
CA ILE A 555 -28.36 29.53 21.94
C ILE A 555 -28.37 30.95 22.45
N VAL A 556 -29.55 31.54 22.49
CA VAL A 556 -29.78 32.86 23.07
C VAL A 556 -30.37 32.68 24.45
N THR A 557 -29.66 33.15 25.47
CA THR A 557 -30.08 33.09 26.87
C THR A 557 -30.34 34.50 27.37
N ALA A 558 -31.50 34.75 27.97
CA ALA A 558 -31.81 36.02 28.62
C ALA A 558 -31.45 35.96 30.12
N LEU A 559 -30.72 36.97 30.59
CA LEU A 559 -30.35 37.14 31.98
C LEU A 559 -30.91 38.45 32.54
N VAL A 560 -31.50 38.35 33.74
CA VAL A 560 -31.92 39.48 34.57
C VAL A 560 -31.19 39.35 35.91
N ASN A 561 -30.51 40.42 36.35
CA ASN A 561 -29.70 40.38 37.59
C ASN A 561 -28.72 39.18 37.63
N GLN A 562 -28.11 38.85 36.49
CA GLN A 562 -27.20 37.71 36.29
C GLN A 562 -27.81 36.31 36.48
N LYS A 563 -29.13 36.20 36.65
CA LYS A 563 -29.84 34.92 36.67
C LYS A 563 -30.45 34.63 35.32
N VAL A 564 -30.32 33.39 34.85
CA VAL A 564 -30.96 32.92 33.62
C VAL A 564 -32.47 32.89 33.82
N VAL A 565 -33.20 33.66 33.01
CA VAL A 565 -34.66 33.79 33.10
C VAL A 565 -35.39 33.29 31.86
N SER A 566 -34.70 33.07 30.74
CA SER A 566 -35.27 32.46 29.52
C SER A 566 -34.15 31.99 28.59
N GLY A 567 -34.45 31.08 27.65
CA GLY A 567 -33.53 30.72 26.58
C GLY A 567 -34.24 30.13 25.37
N CYS A 568 -33.63 30.25 24.19
CA CYS A 568 -34.07 29.60 22.96
C CYS A 568 -32.87 29.10 22.14
N THR A 569 -33.10 28.09 21.31
CA THR A 569 -32.09 27.47 20.44
C THR A 569 -32.45 27.64 18.98
N LEU A 570 -31.49 28.05 18.16
CA LEU A 570 -31.57 28.05 16.71
C LEU A 570 -30.59 27.01 16.15
N LYS A 571 -30.96 26.36 15.05
CA LYS A 571 -30.14 25.37 14.34
C LYS A 571 -29.50 25.97 13.10
N ARG A 572 -28.33 25.47 12.71
CA ARG A 572 -27.73 25.86 11.44
C ARG A 572 -28.62 25.43 10.27
N ASN A 573 -28.79 26.30 9.27
CA ASN A 573 -29.58 26.03 8.07
C ASN A 573 -28.79 25.28 6.96
N SER A 574 -27.46 25.43 6.94
CA SER A 574 -26.54 24.78 6.01
C SER A 574 -25.85 23.55 6.61
N GLU A 575 -25.21 22.76 5.75
CA GLU A 575 -24.37 21.64 6.17
C GLU A 575 -23.11 22.13 6.93
N ASN A 576 -22.66 21.33 7.88
CA ASN A 576 -21.42 21.58 8.62
C ASN A 576 -20.25 20.83 7.96
N THR A 577 -19.04 21.35 8.14
CA THR A 577 -17.81 20.89 7.49
C THR A 577 -17.16 19.68 8.17
N GLY A 578 -17.75 19.13 9.23
CA GLY A 578 -17.30 17.98 9.99
C GLY A 578 -16.46 18.32 11.23
N GLU A 579 -16.02 17.29 11.93
CA GLU A 579 -15.10 17.40 13.07
C GLU A 579 -13.81 18.15 12.65
N GLY A 580 -13.30 18.98 13.54
CA GLY A 580 -12.12 19.83 13.31
C GLY A 580 -12.36 21.09 12.47
N GLY A 581 -13.40 21.12 11.63
CA GLY A 581 -13.72 22.23 10.72
C GLY A 581 -12.66 22.46 9.63
N LEU A 582 -12.78 23.58 8.92
CA LEU A 582 -11.85 23.95 7.85
C LEU A 582 -10.47 24.32 8.38
N ASP A 583 -10.36 24.85 9.60
CA ASP A 583 -9.05 25.22 10.17
C ASP A 583 -8.16 24.00 10.45
N GLU A 584 -8.73 22.86 10.85
CA GLU A 584 -7.97 21.62 11.00
C GLU A 584 -7.63 20.97 9.64
N LEU A 585 -8.56 21.04 8.69
CA LEU A 585 -8.31 20.60 7.32
C LEU A 585 -7.20 21.42 6.67
N GLU A 586 -7.18 22.74 6.87
CA GLU A 586 -6.14 23.63 6.35
C GLU A 586 -4.76 23.28 6.92
N LYS A 587 -4.65 23.04 8.24
CA LYS A 587 -3.40 22.54 8.85
C LYS A 587 -2.96 21.22 8.23
N THR A 588 -3.89 20.31 7.98
CA THR A 588 -3.60 19.03 7.31
C THR A 588 -3.06 19.26 5.90
N LEU A 589 -3.70 20.14 5.13
CA LEU A 589 -3.26 20.50 3.77
C LEU A 589 -1.88 21.15 3.79
N GLU A 590 -1.60 22.07 4.71
CA GLU A 590 -0.28 22.69 4.88
C GLU A 590 0.81 21.66 5.20
N GLU A 591 0.51 20.66 6.02
CA GLU A 591 1.45 19.57 6.30
C GLU A 591 1.72 18.71 5.07
N LEU A 592 0.67 18.36 4.32
CA LEU A 592 0.79 17.60 3.07
C LEU A 592 1.54 18.37 1.98
N SER A 593 1.32 19.70 1.89
CA SER A 593 1.98 20.56 0.91
C SER A 593 3.50 20.57 1.00
N ARG A 594 4.08 20.18 2.15
CA ARG A 594 5.54 20.07 2.31
C ARG A 594 6.17 19.05 1.38
N ASN A 595 5.41 18.03 0.97
CA ASN A 595 5.89 16.95 0.09
C ASN A 595 5.60 17.21 -1.40
N ILE A 596 4.81 18.24 -1.73
CA ILE A 596 4.46 18.59 -3.12
C ILE A 596 5.70 18.78 -4.01
N PRO A 597 6.78 19.48 -3.58
CA PRO A 597 7.96 19.66 -4.41
C PRO A 597 8.60 18.36 -4.89
N ASP A 598 8.45 17.27 -4.15
CA ASP A 598 8.95 15.95 -4.54
C ASP A 598 7.92 15.17 -5.36
N TRP A 599 6.63 15.28 -5.02
CA TRP A 599 5.57 14.61 -5.77
C TRP A 599 5.33 15.15 -7.18
N VAL A 600 5.55 16.45 -7.42
CA VAL A 600 5.43 17.03 -8.78
C VAL A 600 6.47 16.49 -9.77
N LYS A 601 7.57 15.92 -9.26
CA LYS A 601 8.59 15.27 -10.09
C LYS A 601 8.17 13.87 -10.54
N ILE A 602 7.09 13.32 -9.98
CA ILE A 602 6.62 11.95 -10.24
C ILE A 602 5.51 11.98 -11.28
N ASP A 603 5.79 11.43 -12.46
CA ASP A 603 4.84 11.35 -13.56
C ASP A 603 3.93 10.10 -13.45
N HIS A 604 3.06 10.08 -12.42
CA HIS A 604 2.09 9.01 -12.18
C HIS A 604 0.68 9.58 -11.92
N PRO A 605 -0.41 9.02 -12.49
CA PRO A 605 -1.77 9.57 -12.39
C PRO A 605 -2.26 9.81 -10.95
N ILE A 606 -1.81 8.96 -10.01
CA ILE A 606 -2.13 9.11 -8.58
C ILE A 606 -1.44 10.31 -7.97
N HIS A 607 -0.13 10.47 -8.21
CA HIS A 607 0.65 11.56 -7.64
C HIS A 607 0.21 12.90 -8.19
N ARG A 608 0.05 12.99 -9.52
CA ARG A 608 -0.49 14.20 -10.18
C ARG A 608 -1.88 14.53 -9.66
N GLY A 609 -2.75 13.53 -9.54
CA GLY A 609 -4.10 13.67 -9.02
C GLY A 609 -4.16 14.13 -7.56
N VAL A 610 -3.30 13.59 -6.69
CA VAL A 610 -3.18 14.02 -5.29
C VAL A 610 -2.71 15.46 -5.19
N VAL A 611 -1.65 15.84 -5.91
CA VAL A 611 -1.13 17.21 -5.88
C VAL A 611 -2.21 18.20 -6.34
N LYS A 612 -2.88 17.90 -7.46
CA LYS A 612 -4.00 18.71 -7.97
C LYS A 612 -5.15 18.80 -6.97
N SER A 613 -5.46 17.70 -6.29
CA SER A 613 -6.53 17.65 -5.26
C SER A 613 -6.20 18.53 -4.06
N ILE A 614 -4.95 18.53 -3.58
CA ILE A 614 -4.51 19.39 -2.48
C ILE A 614 -4.65 20.87 -2.86
N TRP A 615 -4.13 21.28 -4.03
CA TRP A 615 -4.26 22.66 -4.50
C TRP A 615 -5.73 23.09 -4.66
N THR A 616 -6.55 22.22 -5.25
CA THR A 616 -7.98 22.48 -5.42
C THR A 616 -8.67 22.73 -4.06
N MET A 617 -8.40 21.90 -3.06
CA MET A 617 -9.00 22.10 -1.73
C MET A 617 -8.49 23.38 -1.04
N GLN A 618 -7.20 23.71 -1.19
CA GLN A 618 -6.64 24.98 -0.67
C GLN A 618 -7.32 26.21 -1.29
N ASP A 619 -7.53 26.20 -2.60
CA ASP A 619 -8.21 27.27 -3.33
C ASP A 619 -9.69 27.38 -2.90
N GLU A 620 -10.38 26.25 -2.70
CA GLU A 620 -11.78 26.22 -2.22
C GLU A 620 -11.91 26.80 -0.79
N ILE A 621 -11.00 26.45 0.13
CA ILE A 621 -10.99 27.02 1.49
C ILE A 621 -10.77 28.53 1.44
N LYS A 622 -9.78 28.98 0.66
CA LYS A 622 -9.47 30.40 0.51
C LYS A 622 -10.66 31.17 -0.05
N LEU A 623 -11.27 30.67 -1.12
CA LEU A 623 -12.44 31.28 -1.75
C LEU A 623 -13.62 31.37 -0.77
N PHE A 624 -13.85 30.32 0.02
CA PHE A 624 -14.88 30.32 1.06
C PHE A 624 -14.61 31.38 2.15
N LYS A 625 -13.38 31.43 2.69
CA LYS A 625 -12.99 32.40 3.72
C LYS A 625 -13.17 33.84 3.23
N ASP A 626 -12.78 34.12 1.98
CA ASP A 626 -12.95 35.44 1.35
C ASP A 626 -14.44 35.82 1.24
N LYS A 627 -15.29 34.89 0.76
CA LYS A 627 -16.74 35.10 0.67
C LYS A 627 -17.38 35.34 2.04
N LEU A 628 -17.01 34.56 3.04
CA LEU A 628 -17.52 34.71 4.41
C LEU A 628 -17.16 36.07 5.00
N GLN A 629 -15.89 36.48 4.89
CA GLN A 629 -15.44 37.79 5.37
C GLN A 629 -16.11 38.94 4.63
N GLN A 630 -16.34 38.80 3.32
CA GLN A 630 -17.11 39.77 2.55
C GLN A 630 -18.57 39.87 3.03
N ALA A 631 -19.22 38.73 3.31
CA ALA A 631 -20.59 38.70 3.85
C ALA A 631 -20.66 39.41 5.21
N ILE A 632 -19.74 39.12 6.13
CA ILE A 632 -19.65 39.76 7.46
C ILE A 632 -19.46 41.27 7.32
N LYS A 633 -18.52 41.71 6.46
CA LYS A 633 -18.26 43.13 6.21
C LYS A 633 -19.50 43.87 5.66
N ASN A 634 -20.28 43.18 4.83
CA ASN A 634 -21.52 43.70 4.26
C ASN A 634 -22.73 43.56 5.20
N LYS A 635 -22.55 43.05 6.42
CA LYS A 635 -23.62 42.72 7.38
C LYS A 635 -24.68 41.79 6.80
N ALA A 636 -24.22 40.78 6.06
CA ALA A 636 -25.05 39.74 5.45
C ALA A 636 -24.60 38.34 5.91
N THR A 637 -25.45 37.35 5.69
CA THR A 637 -25.12 35.93 5.84
C THR A 637 -24.50 35.38 4.55
N LEU A 638 -23.68 34.36 4.69
CA LEU A 638 -23.20 33.56 3.57
C LEU A 638 -24.36 32.76 2.97
N SER A 639 -24.38 32.58 1.65
CA SER A 639 -25.43 31.78 1.02
C SER A 639 -25.36 30.31 1.45
N LYS A 640 -26.53 29.68 1.63
CA LYS A 640 -26.61 28.23 1.91
C LYS A 640 -25.88 27.39 0.86
N GLN A 641 -25.95 27.78 -0.41
CA GLN A 641 -25.27 27.09 -1.51
C GLN A 641 -23.74 27.11 -1.35
N ASP A 642 -23.15 28.26 -0.98
CA ASP A 642 -21.71 28.37 -0.75
C ASP A 642 -21.28 27.56 0.48
N ALA A 643 -22.08 27.58 1.56
CA ALA A 643 -21.81 26.81 2.77
C ALA A 643 -21.90 25.29 2.53
N ASP A 644 -22.94 24.82 1.84
CA ASP A 644 -23.11 23.40 1.51
C ASP A 644 -22.03 22.94 0.50
N HIS A 645 -21.62 23.80 -0.45
CA HIS A 645 -20.55 23.50 -1.40
C HIS A 645 -19.23 23.22 -0.68
N ILE A 646 -18.80 24.11 0.23
CA ILE A 646 -17.53 23.89 0.95
C ILE A 646 -17.62 22.67 1.89
N ALA A 647 -18.78 22.41 2.49
CA ALA A 647 -18.99 21.22 3.32
C ALA A 647 -18.86 19.94 2.49
N ALA A 648 -19.44 19.92 1.28
CA ALA A 648 -19.32 18.81 0.36
C ALA A 648 -17.89 18.62 -0.18
N GLN A 649 -17.19 19.71 -0.49
CA GLN A 649 -15.77 19.65 -0.90
C GLN A 649 -14.89 19.09 0.23
N ALA A 650 -15.04 19.61 1.45
CA ALA A 650 -14.26 19.18 2.60
C ALA A 650 -14.52 17.70 2.94
N ASN A 651 -15.77 17.25 2.93
CA ASN A 651 -16.09 15.83 3.16
C ASN A 651 -15.61 14.94 2.01
N GLY A 652 -15.75 15.39 0.76
CA GLY A 652 -15.22 14.72 -0.43
C GLY A 652 -13.71 14.51 -0.37
N PHE A 653 -12.96 15.55 0.04
CA PHE A 653 -11.51 15.46 0.21
C PHE A 653 -11.12 14.52 1.36
N ARG A 654 -11.87 14.51 2.47
CA ARG A 654 -11.62 13.57 3.58
C ARG A 654 -11.78 12.11 3.15
N LEU A 655 -12.85 11.78 2.43
CA LEU A 655 -13.07 10.43 1.89
C LEU A 655 -11.98 10.05 0.88
N PHE A 656 -11.61 10.97 -0.02
CA PHE A 656 -10.48 10.75 -0.92
C PHE A 656 -9.18 10.51 -0.16
N ARG A 657 -8.95 11.25 0.92
CA ARG A 657 -7.80 11.02 1.79
C ARG A 657 -7.84 9.66 2.46
N GLU A 658 -8.99 9.09 2.80
CA GLU A 658 -9.07 7.73 3.36
C GLU A 658 -8.58 6.68 2.36
N ASP A 659 -8.98 6.80 1.10
CA ASP A 659 -8.59 5.88 0.02
C ASP A 659 -7.09 5.99 -0.30
N TYR A 660 -6.56 7.22 -0.36
CA TYR A 660 -5.18 7.51 -0.78
C TYR A 660 -4.26 7.92 0.38
N ARG A 661 -4.64 7.63 1.63
CA ARG A 661 -3.78 7.86 2.82
C ARG A 661 -2.48 7.11 2.67
N TYR A 662 -2.64 5.83 2.36
CA TYR A 662 -1.57 4.93 2.01
C TYR A 662 -2.08 3.96 0.94
N LEU A 663 -1.19 3.59 0.05
CA LEU A 663 -1.43 2.65 -1.03
C LEU A 663 -0.92 1.29 -0.59
N VAL A 664 -1.64 0.23 -0.98
CA VAL A 664 -1.22 -1.15 -0.73
C VAL A 664 -1.38 -1.92 -2.02
N TRP A 665 -0.32 -2.48 -2.58
CA TRP A 665 -0.42 -3.32 -3.77
C TRP A 665 0.50 -4.53 -3.65
N GLU A 666 0.15 -5.61 -4.33
CA GLU A 666 0.98 -6.81 -4.40
C GLU A 666 2.13 -6.61 -5.40
N THR A 667 3.27 -7.22 -5.10
CA THR A 667 4.41 -7.27 -6.01
C THR A 667 5.15 -8.60 -5.89
N SER A 668 6.08 -8.87 -6.82
CA SER A 668 6.91 -10.07 -6.73
C SER A 668 7.81 -10.01 -5.48
N PRO A 669 7.91 -11.09 -4.69
CA PRO A 669 8.90 -11.20 -3.63
C PRO A 669 10.36 -11.17 -4.16
N TRP A 670 10.59 -11.55 -5.43
CA TRP A 670 11.95 -11.76 -5.96
C TRP A 670 12.56 -10.54 -6.62
N GLU A 671 11.78 -9.51 -6.90
CA GLU A 671 12.31 -8.26 -7.46
C GLU A 671 13.16 -7.49 -6.44
N VAL A 672 14.02 -6.61 -6.94
CA VAL A 672 14.73 -5.62 -6.13
C VAL A 672 13.81 -4.40 -5.98
N GLY A 673 13.35 -4.14 -4.76
CA GLY A 673 12.53 -2.97 -4.48
C GLY A 673 13.24 -1.63 -4.70
N ALA A 674 12.45 -0.56 -4.79
CA ALA A 674 12.93 0.83 -4.77
C ALA A 674 12.20 1.64 -3.67
N PRO A 675 12.87 2.56 -2.94
CA PRO A 675 12.22 3.37 -1.89
C PRO A 675 11.10 4.26 -2.41
N ASN A 676 11.15 4.61 -3.69
CA ASN A 676 10.17 5.40 -4.43
C ASN A 676 9.33 4.53 -5.38
N ALA A 677 9.16 3.25 -5.08
CA ALA A 677 8.32 2.36 -5.89
C ALA A 677 6.91 2.93 -6.02
N LEU A 678 6.41 2.93 -7.26
CA LEU A 678 5.08 3.38 -7.62
C LEU A 678 4.22 2.15 -7.91
N PRO A 679 2.91 2.20 -7.61
CA PRO A 679 2.02 1.12 -8.01
C PRO A 679 1.92 1.06 -9.54
N PRO A 680 1.67 -0.12 -10.12
CA PRO A 680 1.19 -0.23 -11.50
C PRO A 680 -0.07 0.63 -11.73
N GLU A 681 -0.27 1.14 -12.95
CA GLU A 681 -1.36 2.07 -13.27
C GLU A 681 -2.76 1.51 -12.99
N ASP A 682 -2.91 0.18 -13.05
CA ASP A 682 -4.14 -0.59 -12.85
C ASP A 682 -4.17 -1.37 -11.53
N ALA A 683 -3.19 -1.16 -10.64
CA ALA A 683 -3.08 -1.94 -9.42
C ALA A 683 -4.25 -1.69 -8.45
N PRO A 684 -4.90 -2.74 -7.91
CA PRO A 684 -5.88 -2.59 -6.86
C PRO A 684 -5.18 -2.18 -5.54
N PHE A 685 -5.64 -1.11 -4.89
CA PHE A 685 -5.11 -0.68 -3.57
C PHE A 685 -5.57 -1.52 -2.37
N ASN A 686 -6.26 -2.63 -2.67
CA ASN A 686 -6.72 -3.63 -1.72
C ASN A 686 -6.53 -5.02 -2.36
N PRO A 687 -5.28 -5.51 -2.46
CA PRO A 687 -4.99 -6.76 -3.15
C PRO A 687 -5.66 -7.95 -2.45
N TYR A 688 -6.10 -8.92 -3.27
CA TYR A 688 -6.59 -10.21 -2.82
C TYR A 688 -5.42 -11.18 -2.72
N LEU A 689 -5.15 -11.70 -1.52
CA LEU A 689 -4.00 -12.58 -1.28
C LEU A 689 -4.43 -14.04 -1.33
N GLU A 690 -3.85 -14.80 -2.23
CA GLU A 690 -4.16 -16.22 -2.42
C GLU A 690 -2.95 -17.11 -2.14
N PHE A 691 -3.09 -18.01 -1.18
CA PHE A 691 -2.10 -19.03 -0.85
C PHE A 691 -2.64 -20.42 -1.22
N GLN A 692 -1.88 -21.20 -1.98
CA GLN A 692 -2.22 -22.58 -2.35
C GLN A 692 -1.03 -23.51 -2.03
N VAL A 693 -1.12 -24.21 -0.90
CA VAL A 693 0.01 -24.91 -0.27
C VAL A 693 -0.30 -26.35 0.14
N ALA A 694 0.62 -27.28 -0.09
CA ALA A 694 0.65 -28.57 0.57
C ALA A 694 0.82 -28.40 2.09
N GLY A 695 0.48 -29.41 2.89
CA GLY A 695 0.86 -29.40 4.31
C GLY A 695 2.39 -29.40 4.48
N ASN A 696 2.91 -28.73 5.51
CA ASN A 696 4.36 -28.57 5.75
C ASN A 696 5.12 -27.80 4.64
N GLU A 697 4.46 -26.81 4.05
CA GLU A 697 5.01 -25.88 3.04
C GLU A 697 4.92 -24.44 3.58
N ARG A 698 5.70 -23.51 3.00
CA ARG A 698 5.34 -22.08 3.10
C ARG A 698 5.25 -21.38 1.74
N GLU A 699 4.29 -20.50 1.58
CA GLU A 699 4.20 -19.64 0.41
C GLU A 699 4.35 -18.18 0.81
N ALA A 700 5.13 -17.43 0.03
CA ALA A 700 5.42 -16.02 0.29
C ALA A 700 4.65 -15.11 -0.67
N LYS A 701 3.97 -14.10 -0.12
CA LYS A 701 3.48 -12.94 -0.88
C LYS A 701 4.21 -11.70 -0.41
N CYS A 702 4.42 -10.75 -1.31
CA CYS A 702 5.00 -9.46 -0.99
C CYS A 702 4.00 -8.35 -1.33
N ILE A 703 3.74 -7.47 -0.37
CA ILE A 703 2.96 -6.26 -0.59
C ILE A 703 3.86 -5.04 -0.38
N ILE A 704 3.60 -3.98 -1.13
CA ILE A 704 4.18 -2.67 -0.87
C ILE A 704 3.13 -1.82 -0.18
N ILE A 705 3.52 -1.15 0.90
CA ILE A 705 2.74 -0.12 1.57
C ILE A 705 3.46 1.21 1.37
N SER A 706 2.82 2.15 0.69
CA SER A 706 3.39 3.48 0.43
C SER A 706 2.54 4.57 1.06
N GLY A 707 3.14 5.43 1.87
CA GLY A 707 2.46 6.57 2.46
C GLY A 707 2.30 7.69 1.43
N LEU A 708 1.10 8.24 1.27
CA LEU A 708 0.86 9.39 0.39
C LEU A 708 0.19 10.52 1.16
N LEU A 709 -1.08 10.36 1.56
CA LEU A 709 -1.81 11.33 2.39
C LEU A 709 -1.77 11.03 3.90
N CYS A 710 -0.77 10.26 4.36
CA CYS A 710 -0.64 9.71 5.72
C CYS A 710 -0.12 10.67 6.82
N GLY A 711 0.07 11.96 6.52
CA GLY A 711 0.69 12.90 7.47
C GLY A 711 2.16 12.53 7.74
N LYS A 712 2.80 13.10 8.75
CA LYS A 712 4.26 12.91 8.98
C LYS A 712 4.67 11.47 9.26
N ARG A 713 3.78 10.69 9.86
CA ARG A 713 4.03 9.32 10.32
C ARG A 713 2.70 8.63 10.55
N THR A 714 2.55 7.41 10.04
CA THR A 714 1.43 6.52 10.38
C THR A 714 1.97 5.15 10.76
N ASP A 715 1.57 4.65 11.93
CA ASP A 715 1.93 3.32 12.41
C ASP A 715 0.76 2.35 12.18
N LEU A 716 1.03 1.28 11.42
CA LEU A 716 0.06 0.30 10.97
C LEU A 716 0.43 -1.09 11.50
N ARG A 717 -0.53 -1.83 12.06
CA ARG A 717 -0.38 -3.24 12.43
C ARG A 717 -0.98 -4.12 11.35
N ILE A 718 -0.21 -5.11 10.89
CA ILE A 718 -0.65 -6.14 9.95
C ILE A 718 -1.10 -7.36 10.75
N GLN A 719 -2.42 -7.58 10.78
CA GLN A 719 -3.07 -8.51 11.69
C GLN A 719 -3.87 -9.55 10.90
N PRO A 720 -3.30 -10.74 10.68
CA PRO A 720 -4.07 -11.91 10.27
C PRO A 720 -5.20 -12.20 11.26
N ILE A 721 -6.36 -12.61 10.74
CA ILE A 721 -7.51 -13.01 11.55
C ILE A 721 -7.49 -14.51 11.80
N ALA A 722 -7.57 -14.89 13.08
CA ALA A 722 -7.33 -16.25 13.55
C ALA A 722 -8.45 -17.27 13.23
N TYR A 723 -9.48 -16.85 12.49
CA TYR A 723 -10.63 -17.67 12.16
C TYR A 723 -11.06 -17.37 10.73
N ASP A 724 -11.41 -18.42 10.00
CA ASP A 724 -12.03 -18.27 8.68
C ASP A 724 -13.53 -17.90 8.80
N LYS A 725 -14.19 -17.64 7.66
CA LYS A 725 -15.64 -17.35 7.59
C LYS A 725 -16.53 -18.43 8.22
N ASN A 726 -16.05 -19.68 8.29
CA ASN A 726 -16.74 -20.83 8.85
C ASN A 726 -16.35 -21.09 10.32
N ARG A 727 -15.62 -20.16 10.95
CA ARG A 727 -15.11 -20.24 12.33
C ARG A 727 -14.14 -21.39 12.59
N ARG A 728 -13.49 -21.92 11.56
CA ARG A 728 -12.34 -22.82 11.73
C ARG A 728 -11.13 -22.01 12.16
N PHE A 729 -10.38 -22.53 13.13
CA PHE A 729 -9.20 -21.88 13.67
C PHE A 729 -8.04 -21.94 12.68
N LEU A 730 -7.39 -20.79 12.47
CA LEU A 730 -6.20 -20.62 11.65
C LEU A 730 -5.24 -19.77 12.47
N SER A 731 -4.15 -20.32 13.00
CA SER A 731 -3.31 -19.55 13.94
C SER A 731 -2.66 -18.35 13.25
N ASN A 732 -2.58 -17.22 13.96
CA ASN A 732 -1.80 -16.08 13.49
C ASN A 732 -0.31 -16.43 13.35
N ASP A 733 0.19 -17.42 14.09
CA ASP A 733 1.58 -17.88 14.01
C ASP A 733 1.90 -18.57 12.69
N ASN A 734 0.88 -19.04 11.95
CA ASN A 734 1.04 -19.54 10.58
C ASN A 734 1.28 -18.41 9.58
N PHE A 735 0.99 -17.16 9.93
CA PHE A 735 1.26 -15.99 9.10
C PHE A 735 2.52 -15.29 9.59
N GLU A 736 3.57 -15.54 8.84
CA GLU A 736 4.89 -15.02 9.09
C GLU A 736 5.06 -13.65 8.42
N VAL A 737 4.97 -12.55 9.20
CA VAL A 737 5.13 -11.18 8.69
C VAL A 737 6.56 -10.66 8.89
N SER A 738 7.17 -10.17 7.81
CA SER A 738 8.54 -9.64 7.80
C SER A 738 8.64 -8.33 7.01
N TYR A 739 9.47 -7.41 7.48
CA TYR A 739 9.86 -6.19 6.77
C TYR A 739 11.13 -6.45 5.97
N GLU A 740 11.16 -5.93 4.75
CA GLU A 740 12.30 -6.03 3.86
C GLU A 740 13.00 -4.67 3.75
N PRO A 741 14.02 -4.38 4.58
CA PRO A 741 14.69 -3.09 4.56
C PRO A 741 15.51 -2.88 3.30
N PHE A 742 15.64 -1.60 2.94
CA PHE A 742 16.66 -1.14 2.01
C PHE A 742 18.02 -1.12 2.70
N VAL A 743 18.98 -1.84 2.12
CA VAL A 743 20.33 -1.99 2.67
C VAL A 743 21.35 -1.55 1.64
N ASN A 744 22.38 -0.83 2.09
CA ASN A 744 23.52 -0.49 1.25
C ASN A 744 24.44 -1.71 1.15
N HIS A 745 24.62 -2.19 -0.08
CA HIS A 745 25.46 -3.32 -0.40
C HIS A 745 26.51 -2.87 -1.42
N ASN A 746 27.75 -2.68 -0.98
CA ASN A 746 28.87 -2.22 -1.81
C ASN A 746 28.56 -0.95 -2.64
N GLY A 747 27.81 0.01 -2.07
CA GLY A 747 27.42 1.26 -2.71
C GLY A 747 26.12 1.18 -3.53
N SER A 748 25.51 0.00 -3.67
CA SER A 748 24.20 -0.19 -4.29
C SER A 748 23.12 -0.38 -3.23
N LEU A 749 21.97 0.26 -3.40
CA LEU A 749 20.82 0.03 -2.54
C LEU A 749 20.08 -1.22 -2.99
N ILE A 750 19.97 -2.24 -2.13
CA ILE A 750 19.26 -3.49 -2.42
C ILE A 750 18.19 -3.77 -1.36
N THR A 751 17.34 -4.75 -1.64
CA THR A 751 16.39 -5.33 -0.68
C THR A 751 16.69 -6.82 -0.59
N ALA A 752 16.99 -7.33 0.61
CA ALA A 752 17.47 -8.71 0.76
C ALA A 752 17.09 -9.37 2.09
N PRO A 753 17.42 -8.81 3.28
CA PRO A 753 17.08 -9.45 4.54
C PRO A 753 15.58 -9.36 4.82
N LEU A 754 15.04 -10.36 5.50
CA LEU A 754 13.64 -10.44 5.91
C LEU A 754 13.57 -10.38 7.43
N VAL A 755 13.36 -9.17 7.95
CA VAL A 755 13.40 -8.89 9.38
C VAL A 755 11.99 -9.09 9.96
N ARG A 756 11.87 -10.00 10.93
CA ARG A 756 10.62 -10.20 11.67
C ARG A 756 10.16 -8.91 12.33
N ILE A 757 8.91 -8.53 12.11
CA ILE A 757 8.36 -7.27 12.64
C ILE A 757 7.77 -7.51 14.03
N PRO A 758 8.30 -6.90 15.11
CA PRO A 758 7.71 -7.01 16.43
C PRO A 758 6.26 -6.50 16.44
N GLY A 759 5.32 -7.36 16.84
CA GLY A 759 3.89 -7.04 16.87
C GLY A 759 3.27 -6.75 15.50
N ASN A 760 3.96 -7.10 14.39
CA ASN A 760 3.58 -6.82 13.02
C ASN A 760 3.31 -5.34 12.73
N ILE A 761 4.06 -4.43 13.37
CA ILE A 761 3.89 -2.99 13.25
C ILE A 761 4.87 -2.40 12.23
N VAL A 762 4.34 -1.78 11.18
CA VAL A 762 5.10 -1.01 10.19
C VAL A 762 4.81 0.48 10.34
N THR A 763 5.83 1.29 10.11
CA THR A 763 5.71 2.74 10.06
C THR A 763 5.86 3.20 8.62
N ILE A 764 4.93 4.03 8.16
CA ILE A 764 4.99 4.66 6.84
C ILE A 764 5.06 6.19 6.97
N THR A 765 5.75 6.80 6.03
CA THR A 765 5.87 8.26 5.88
C THR A 765 5.50 8.68 4.45
N PRO A 766 5.21 9.96 4.19
CA PRO A 766 4.82 10.42 2.87
C PRO A 766 5.94 10.23 1.84
N GLY A 767 5.62 9.59 0.72
CA GLY A 767 6.55 9.35 -0.40
C GLY A 767 7.48 8.15 -0.23
N GLU A 768 7.41 7.43 0.89
CA GLU A 768 8.22 6.23 1.14
C GLU A 768 7.41 4.96 0.93
N ALA A 769 7.96 4.06 0.11
CA ALA A 769 7.45 2.71 -0.08
C ALA A 769 8.15 1.73 0.86
N THR A 770 7.37 0.89 1.53
CA THR A 770 7.84 -0.17 2.41
C THR A 770 7.37 -1.53 1.92
N ARG A 771 8.30 -2.49 1.80
CA ARG A 771 8.02 -3.85 1.36
C ARG A 771 7.78 -4.76 2.56
N ILE A 772 6.66 -5.48 2.52
CA ILE A 772 6.25 -6.41 3.57
C ILE A 772 6.03 -7.78 2.96
N TRP A 773 6.71 -8.77 3.52
CA TRP A 773 6.50 -10.17 3.20
C TRP A 773 5.48 -10.76 4.16
N ILE A 774 4.49 -11.45 3.60
CA ILE A 774 3.51 -12.26 4.30
C ILE A 774 3.73 -13.69 3.83
N VAL A 775 4.31 -14.51 4.70
CA VAL A 775 4.58 -15.91 4.41
C VAL A 775 3.57 -16.78 5.15
N PHE A 776 2.78 -17.57 4.44
CA PHE A 776 1.87 -18.51 5.06
C PHE A 776 2.54 -19.88 5.20
N ASN A 777 2.70 -20.36 6.44
CA ASN A 777 3.25 -21.66 6.78
C ASN A 777 2.12 -22.65 7.11
N SER A 778 1.92 -23.66 6.28
CA SER A 778 0.80 -24.60 6.39
C SER A 778 1.02 -25.73 7.41
N LYS A 779 2.16 -25.74 8.12
CA LYS A 779 2.45 -26.78 9.11
C LYS A 779 1.32 -26.89 10.13
N ASP A 780 0.88 -28.13 10.37
CA ASP A 780 -0.20 -28.51 11.28
C ASP A 780 -1.61 -27.95 10.92
N ILE A 781 -1.79 -27.40 9.72
CA ILE A 781 -3.11 -26.98 9.22
C ILE A 781 -3.79 -28.12 8.45
N PRO A 782 -5.04 -28.49 8.79
CA PRO A 782 -5.77 -29.51 8.05
C PRO A 782 -6.04 -29.10 6.59
N PRO A 783 -6.13 -30.05 5.65
CA PRO A 783 -6.55 -29.77 4.28
C PRO A 783 -7.92 -29.06 4.20
N GLY A 784 -8.06 -28.13 3.26
CA GLY A 784 -9.29 -27.39 3.01
C GLY A 784 -9.05 -25.97 2.50
N GLU A 785 -10.13 -25.28 2.13
CA GLU A 785 -10.11 -23.89 1.66
C GLU A 785 -10.59 -22.95 2.75
N TYR A 786 -9.75 -22.04 3.23
CA TYR A 786 -9.99 -21.11 4.32
C TYR A 786 -10.09 -19.68 3.78
N GLU A 787 -11.23 -19.04 3.96
CA GLU A 787 -11.42 -17.62 3.62
C GLU A 787 -11.34 -16.78 4.88
N THR A 788 -10.36 -15.87 4.93
CA THR A 788 -10.07 -14.98 6.07
C THR A 788 -9.67 -13.59 5.57
N THR A 789 -9.29 -12.70 6.48
CA THR A 789 -8.71 -11.39 6.14
C THR A 789 -7.38 -11.18 6.86
N ILE A 790 -6.53 -10.36 6.23
CA ILE A 790 -5.39 -9.72 6.91
C ILE A 790 -5.75 -8.24 7.07
N ASP A 791 -5.97 -7.84 8.32
CA ASP A 791 -6.36 -6.47 8.64
C ASP A 791 -5.10 -5.57 8.76
N ILE A 792 -5.09 -4.43 8.09
CA ILE A 792 -4.12 -3.35 8.29
C ILE A 792 -4.76 -2.30 9.20
N LYS A 793 -4.35 -2.31 10.48
CA LYS A 793 -4.95 -1.53 11.56
C LYS A 793 -4.08 -0.35 11.99
N PRO A 794 -4.56 0.89 11.99
CA PRO A 794 -3.84 2.00 12.59
C PRO A 794 -3.76 1.85 14.12
N LEU A 795 -2.63 2.23 14.73
CA LEU A 795 -2.42 2.04 16.18
C LEU A 795 -2.69 3.28 17.04
N HIS A 796 -2.61 4.47 16.44
CA HIS A 796 -2.64 5.73 17.18
C HIS A 796 -3.65 6.74 16.62
N ASP A 797 -4.06 6.57 15.37
CA ASP A 797 -5.04 7.40 14.69
C ASP A 797 -6.24 6.50 14.34
N TYR A 798 -7.21 6.44 15.25
CA TYR A 798 -8.40 5.57 15.12
C TYR A 798 -9.44 6.10 14.13
N ASP A 799 -9.24 7.32 13.61
CA ASP A 799 -10.07 7.89 12.55
C ASP A 799 -9.70 7.29 11.19
N ILE A 800 -8.55 6.63 11.09
CA ILE A 800 -8.19 5.85 9.90
C ILE A 800 -8.97 4.53 9.92
N PRO A 801 -9.74 4.19 8.87
CA PRO A 801 -10.42 2.91 8.81
C PRO A 801 -9.42 1.75 8.69
N THR A 802 -9.76 0.61 9.28
CA THR A 802 -9.01 -0.63 9.08
C THR A 802 -9.21 -1.11 7.65
N ARG A 803 -8.11 -1.25 6.89
CA ARG A 803 -8.14 -1.87 5.57
C ARG A 803 -8.11 -3.38 5.72
N LYS A 804 -8.95 -4.10 4.99
CA LYS A 804 -9.04 -5.57 5.03
C LYS A 804 -8.57 -6.14 3.70
N LEU A 805 -7.46 -6.88 3.74
CA LEU A 805 -7.00 -7.65 2.60
C LEU A 805 -7.72 -8.99 2.63
N ASP A 806 -8.63 -9.21 1.67
CA ASP A 806 -9.29 -10.51 1.52
C ASP A 806 -8.24 -11.57 1.20
N THR A 807 -8.28 -12.68 1.93
CA THR A 807 -7.24 -13.70 1.89
C THR A 807 -7.85 -15.09 1.79
N MET A 808 -7.41 -15.88 0.82
CA MET A 808 -7.77 -17.28 0.69
C MET A 808 -6.54 -18.15 0.89
N VAL A 809 -6.69 -19.18 1.71
CA VAL A 809 -5.69 -20.22 1.92
C VAL A 809 -6.28 -21.57 1.54
N LYS A 810 -5.72 -22.21 0.52
CA LYS A 810 -6.02 -23.60 0.16
C LYS A 810 -4.90 -24.50 0.64
N VAL A 811 -5.21 -25.32 1.63
CA VAL A 811 -4.33 -26.41 2.05
C VAL A 811 -4.73 -27.69 1.33
N TRP A 812 -3.80 -28.24 0.57
CA TRP A 812 -4.04 -29.39 -0.29
C TRP A 812 -4.20 -30.68 0.53
N ASN A 813 -4.81 -31.72 -0.05
CA ASN A 813 -5.03 -33.01 0.62
C ASN A 813 -3.76 -33.90 0.72
N PHE A 814 -2.58 -33.31 0.70
CA PHE A 814 -1.31 -33.99 0.88
C PHE A 814 -0.32 -33.10 1.64
N THR A 815 0.71 -33.72 2.19
CA THR A 815 1.71 -33.08 3.05
C THR A 815 3.08 -33.40 2.49
N LEU A 816 3.93 -32.39 2.35
CA LEU A 816 5.33 -32.58 1.97
C LEU A 816 6.08 -33.32 3.09
N PRO A 817 7.16 -34.07 2.78
CA PRO A 817 7.89 -34.85 3.77
C PRO A 817 8.38 -34.03 4.97
N GLU A 818 8.59 -34.68 6.11
CA GLU A 818 9.38 -34.07 7.18
C GLU A 818 10.83 -33.85 6.74
N THR A 819 11.52 -32.90 7.35
CA THR A 819 12.88 -32.49 6.96
C THR A 819 13.86 -33.65 6.85
N ASP A 820 13.81 -34.64 7.74
CA ASP A 820 14.70 -35.81 7.73
C ASP A 820 14.47 -36.76 6.53
N GLN A 821 13.32 -36.64 5.86
CA GLN A 821 12.92 -37.43 4.70
C GLN A 821 12.91 -36.62 3.40
N TRP A 822 13.50 -35.42 3.40
CA TRP A 822 13.48 -34.56 2.21
C TRP A 822 14.13 -35.26 0.99
N PRO A 823 13.60 -35.13 -0.24
CA PRO A 823 14.04 -35.97 -1.36
C PRO A 823 15.46 -35.70 -1.88
N ILE A 824 16.02 -34.52 -1.61
CA ILE A 824 17.38 -34.15 -1.97
C ILE A 824 18.12 -33.64 -0.73
N ASP A 825 19.40 -33.99 -0.56
CA ASP A 825 20.21 -33.42 0.51
C ASP A 825 20.53 -31.94 0.24
N ALA A 826 20.53 -31.10 1.27
CA ALA A 826 20.91 -29.71 1.17
C ALA A 826 21.85 -29.34 2.32
N PHE A 827 22.94 -28.63 2.00
CA PHE A 827 23.94 -28.19 2.96
C PHE A 827 24.47 -26.79 2.61
N MET A 828 24.84 -26.01 3.63
CA MET A 828 25.39 -24.66 3.49
C MET A 828 26.64 -24.51 4.35
N TRP A 829 27.66 -23.90 3.78
CA TRP A 829 28.95 -23.72 4.43
C TRP A 829 28.80 -22.57 5.44
N GLY A 830 29.27 -22.75 6.66
CA GLY A 830 29.30 -21.73 7.71
C GLY A 830 30.57 -20.90 7.62
N PRO A 831 30.53 -19.58 7.81
CA PRO A 831 31.73 -18.78 7.79
C PRO A 831 32.56 -19.02 9.05
N MET A 832 33.84 -18.74 8.88
CA MET A 832 34.85 -18.82 9.91
C MET A 832 34.73 -17.60 10.85
N CYS A 833 34.90 -17.82 12.15
CA CYS A 833 35.23 -16.78 13.13
C CYS A 833 34.14 -15.75 13.47
N SER A 834 32.85 -16.12 13.55
CA SER A 834 31.81 -15.16 13.96
C SER A 834 31.00 -15.59 15.20
N PRO A 835 30.63 -14.63 16.06
CA PRO A 835 29.78 -14.83 17.21
C PRO A 835 28.30 -15.01 16.82
N LEU A 836 27.97 -15.85 15.83
CA LEU A 836 26.58 -16.23 15.53
C LEU A 836 26.12 -17.40 16.41
N ASP A 837 24.82 -17.48 16.65
CA ASP A 837 24.20 -18.57 17.41
C ASP A 837 24.02 -19.80 16.49
N GLU A 838 24.89 -20.81 16.63
CA GLU A 838 24.87 -22.04 15.81
C GLU A 838 23.58 -22.83 15.97
N ILE A 839 22.97 -22.83 17.17
CA ILE A 839 21.69 -23.52 17.42
C ILE A 839 20.56 -22.79 16.69
N ALA A 840 20.55 -21.45 16.75
CA ALA A 840 19.56 -20.67 16.01
C ALA A 840 19.70 -20.85 14.48
N MET A 841 20.94 -20.93 13.96
CA MET A 841 21.18 -21.25 12.54
C MET A 841 20.72 -22.65 12.18
N MET A 842 21.06 -23.65 12.99
CA MET A 842 20.60 -25.02 12.79
C MET A 842 19.06 -25.12 12.81
N ASN A 843 18.39 -24.43 13.74
CA ASN A 843 16.94 -24.39 13.79
C ASN A 843 16.35 -23.75 12.53
N LEU A 844 16.90 -22.61 12.09
CA LEU A 844 16.47 -21.95 10.85
C LEU A 844 16.65 -22.87 9.62
N MET A 845 17.80 -23.53 9.51
CA MET A 845 18.10 -24.49 8.45
C MET A 845 17.11 -25.66 8.45
N HIS A 846 16.88 -26.28 9.61
CA HIS A 846 15.91 -27.36 9.76
C HIS A 846 14.51 -26.93 9.31
N ASP A 847 14.06 -25.76 9.78
CA ASP A 847 12.73 -25.25 9.49
C ASP A 847 12.56 -24.91 8.00
N PHE A 848 13.66 -24.80 7.25
CA PHE A 848 13.72 -24.56 5.80
C PHE A 848 14.21 -25.80 5.02
N HIS A 849 14.00 -26.99 5.59
CA HIS A 849 14.17 -28.30 4.93
C HIS A 849 15.62 -28.74 4.67
N PHE A 850 16.59 -28.20 5.42
CA PHE A 850 17.98 -28.68 5.37
C PHE A 850 18.18 -29.86 6.31
N LYS A 851 18.71 -30.96 5.77
CA LYS A 851 19.05 -32.17 6.54
C LYS A 851 20.42 -32.10 7.21
N TRP A 852 21.35 -31.38 6.59
CA TRP A 852 22.75 -31.35 7.01
C TRP A 852 23.07 -29.99 7.62
N THR A 853 23.63 -30.02 8.83
CA THR A 853 24.17 -28.85 9.52
C THR A 853 25.66 -29.02 9.76
N MET A 854 26.32 -27.96 10.18
CA MET A 854 27.74 -27.99 10.56
C MET A 854 27.98 -27.18 11.81
N THR A 855 29.15 -27.40 12.37
CA THR A 855 29.62 -26.77 13.60
C THR A 855 31.06 -26.31 13.40
N GLU A 856 31.43 -25.17 13.99
CA GLU A 856 32.73 -24.55 13.80
C GLU A 856 33.88 -25.41 14.32
N SER A 857 34.95 -25.57 13.54
CA SER A 857 36.13 -26.37 13.92
C SER A 857 36.93 -25.79 15.08
N HIS A 858 36.96 -24.47 15.27
CA HIS A 858 37.57 -23.83 16.44
C HIS A 858 36.97 -24.33 17.76
N SER A 859 35.68 -24.70 17.77
CA SER A 859 34.98 -25.28 18.93
C SER A 859 35.65 -26.53 19.46
N TYR A 860 36.19 -27.38 18.59
CA TYR A 860 36.73 -28.70 18.93
C TYR A 860 38.26 -28.72 19.03
N ILE A 861 38.96 -27.77 18.40
CA ILE A 861 40.43 -27.69 18.45
C ILE A 861 40.89 -26.81 19.64
N ASN A 862 40.17 -25.71 19.91
CA ASN A 862 40.55 -24.72 20.92
C ASN A 862 39.62 -24.69 22.16
N GLY A 863 38.51 -25.45 22.12
CA GLY A 863 37.61 -25.67 23.26
C GLY A 863 36.72 -24.50 23.62
N PHE A 864 35.45 -24.62 23.29
CA PHE A 864 34.40 -23.70 23.72
C PHE A 864 33.31 -24.46 24.48
N VAL A 865 32.91 -23.95 25.65
CA VAL A 865 31.79 -24.50 26.44
C VAL A 865 30.80 -23.38 26.77
N ARG A 866 29.56 -23.54 26.30
CA ARG A 866 28.31 -22.84 26.68
C ARG A 866 28.20 -21.30 26.56
N ASP A 867 29.27 -20.51 26.40
CA ASP A 867 29.13 -19.03 26.32
C ASP A 867 30.27 -18.26 25.63
N ARG A 868 31.02 -18.88 24.72
CA ARG A 868 32.19 -18.27 24.05
C ARG A 868 33.37 -17.90 24.97
N ARG A 869 33.45 -18.42 26.19
CA ARG A 869 34.72 -18.40 26.93
C ARG A 869 35.74 -19.30 26.24
N TRP A 870 36.68 -18.68 25.54
CA TRP A 870 37.87 -19.31 24.96
C TRP A 870 38.65 -20.05 26.05
N LEU A 871 38.88 -21.36 25.90
CA LEU A 871 39.56 -22.20 26.90
C LEU A 871 41.08 -22.32 26.69
N GLY A 872 41.66 -21.59 25.73
CA GLY A 872 43.11 -21.52 25.53
C GLY A 872 43.64 -22.31 24.35
N ALA A 873 44.96 -22.19 24.11
CA ALA A 873 45.67 -23.01 23.13
C ALA A 873 45.74 -24.49 23.56
N PRO A 874 45.89 -25.44 22.62
CA PRO A 874 46.06 -26.85 22.97
C PRO A 874 47.29 -27.08 23.88
N PRO A 875 47.29 -28.13 24.72
CA PRO A 875 48.41 -28.45 25.59
C PRO A 875 49.73 -28.54 24.82
N LYS A 876 50.82 -28.03 25.40
CA LYS A 876 52.15 -28.03 24.76
C LYS A 876 52.52 -29.43 24.26
N GLY A 877 52.79 -29.56 22.96
CA GLY A 877 53.15 -30.84 22.32
C GLY A 877 51.98 -31.68 21.82
N LYS A 878 50.73 -31.25 22.05
CA LYS A 878 49.53 -31.82 21.43
C LYS A 878 48.99 -30.88 20.36
N ARG A 879 48.33 -31.45 19.33
CA ARG A 879 47.67 -30.66 18.28
C ARG A 879 46.26 -30.18 18.68
N TYR A 880 45.64 -30.80 19.68
CA TYR A 880 44.32 -30.49 20.23
C TYR A 880 44.23 -30.98 21.69
N ASN A 881 43.18 -30.58 22.41
CA ASN A 881 42.90 -31.05 23.77
C ASN A 881 41.82 -32.16 23.76
N ASP A 882 42.20 -33.36 24.20
CA ASP A 882 41.35 -34.55 24.24
C ASP A 882 40.02 -34.31 25.01
N ASP A 883 40.05 -33.62 26.14
CA ASP A 883 38.86 -33.36 26.97
C ASP A 883 37.91 -32.35 26.30
N LEU A 884 38.46 -31.39 25.56
CA LEU A 884 37.66 -30.41 24.82
C LEU A 884 36.96 -31.06 23.63
N VAL A 885 37.65 -31.95 22.90
CA VAL A 885 37.06 -32.74 21.82
C VAL A 885 35.88 -33.59 22.32
N LEU A 886 35.97 -34.12 23.54
CA LEU A 886 34.94 -34.96 24.14
C LEU A 886 33.72 -34.20 24.69
N ASN A 887 33.81 -32.89 24.90
CA ASN A 887 32.76 -32.13 25.60
C ASN A 887 32.29 -30.84 24.87
N ALA A 888 32.99 -30.36 23.84
CA ALA A 888 32.61 -29.16 23.10
C ALA A 888 31.23 -29.29 22.43
N ASN A 889 30.46 -28.19 22.41
CA ASN A 889 29.19 -28.06 21.68
C ASN A 889 28.14 -29.18 21.92
N GLN A 890 28.10 -29.73 23.13
CA GLN A 890 27.17 -30.83 23.49
C GLN A 890 25.69 -30.49 23.20
N GLU A 891 25.25 -29.28 23.53
CA GLU A 891 23.86 -28.83 23.32
C GLU A 891 23.49 -28.78 21.84
N PHE A 892 24.41 -28.34 20.97
CA PHE A 892 24.21 -28.33 19.52
C PHE A 892 23.93 -29.74 19.00
N PHE A 893 24.74 -30.72 19.40
CA PHE A 893 24.54 -32.12 18.98
C PHE A 893 23.25 -32.73 19.52
N GLU A 894 22.89 -32.44 20.78
CA GLU A 894 21.63 -32.90 21.37
C GLU A 894 20.41 -32.32 20.63
N GLN A 895 20.46 -31.03 20.27
CA GLN A 895 19.39 -30.40 19.50
C GLN A 895 19.35 -30.92 18.05
N ALA A 896 20.49 -31.10 17.40
CA ALA A 896 20.57 -31.69 16.06
C ALA A 896 19.98 -33.10 16.04
N LEU A 897 20.34 -33.94 17.02
CA LEU A 897 19.80 -35.30 17.15
C LEU A 897 18.28 -35.28 17.40
N LYS A 898 17.79 -34.39 18.27
CA LYS A 898 16.36 -34.22 18.54
C LYS A 898 15.58 -33.83 17.27
N LYS A 899 16.19 -33.01 16.41
CA LYS A 899 15.67 -32.60 15.11
C LYS A 899 15.99 -33.59 13.98
N LYS A 900 16.66 -34.71 14.28
CA LYS A 900 17.14 -35.70 13.31
C LYS A 900 17.98 -35.10 12.17
N MET A 901 18.68 -34.01 12.45
CA MET A 901 19.64 -33.43 11.51
C MET A 901 20.93 -34.24 11.53
N LYS A 902 21.65 -34.19 10.41
CA LYS A 902 22.95 -34.83 10.20
C LYS A 902 24.07 -33.80 10.26
N ILE A 903 25.28 -34.26 10.54
CA ILE A 903 26.42 -33.39 10.84
C ILE A 903 27.49 -33.49 9.76
N VAL A 904 27.90 -32.33 9.25
CA VAL A 904 29.12 -32.16 8.46
C VAL A 904 30.16 -31.43 9.33
N PHE A 905 31.30 -32.06 9.55
CA PHE A 905 32.50 -31.39 10.08
C PHE A 905 33.22 -30.73 8.92
N ALA A 906 32.71 -29.57 8.49
CA ALA A 906 33.27 -28.77 7.41
C ALA A 906 34.48 -27.96 7.91
N TRP A 907 35.58 -27.94 7.15
CA TRP A 907 36.79 -27.15 7.41
C TRP A 907 37.43 -27.37 8.78
N GLY A 908 38.54 -28.10 8.84
CA GLY A 908 39.28 -28.31 10.09
C GLY A 908 38.76 -29.52 10.89
N SER A 909 38.37 -30.60 10.20
CA SER A 909 38.40 -31.91 10.84
C SER A 909 39.81 -32.16 11.40
N GLY A 910 39.88 -32.99 12.44
CA GLY A 910 41.12 -33.17 13.20
C GLY A 910 42.35 -33.50 12.36
N PRO A 911 43.54 -33.16 12.86
CA PRO A 911 44.77 -33.23 12.07
C PRO A 911 45.31 -34.65 11.87
N ASP A 912 44.66 -35.67 12.46
CA ASP A 912 45.12 -37.06 12.47
C ASP A 912 43.97 -38.05 12.68
N ALA A 913 44.26 -39.33 12.48
CA ALA A 913 43.32 -40.43 12.58
C ALA A 913 42.69 -40.53 13.99
N ARG A 914 43.49 -40.31 15.05
CA ARG A 914 43.03 -40.39 16.44
C ARG A 914 41.92 -39.40 16.75
N TRP A 915 42.02 -38.16 16.27
CA TRP A 915 40.97 -37.17 16.48
C TRP A 915 39.64 -37.65 15.87
N HIS A 916 39.68 -38.16 14.65
CA HIS A 916 38.49 -38.65 13.95
C HIS A 916 37.86 -39.81 14.70
N GLN A 917 38.67 -40.73 15.23
CA GLN A 917 38.19 -41.83 16.06
C GLN A 917 37.47 -41.32 17.32
N MET A 918 38.09 -40.40 18.06
CA MET A 918 37.49 -39.84 19.27
C MET A 918 36.15 -39.15 19.00
N MET A 919 36.07 -38.35 17.94
CA MET A 919 34.83 -37.65 17.58
C MET A 919 33.76 -38.62 17.08
N ASN A 920 34.14 -39.61 16.27
CA ASN A 920 33.21 -40.62 15.76
C ASN A 920 32.60 -41.44 16.92
N ASP A 921 33.44 -41.97 17.81
CA ASP A 921 33.00 -42.74 18.97
C ASP A 921 32.08 -41.91 19.89
N ARG A 922 32.38 -40.61 20.04
CA ARG A 922 31.54 -39.68 20.80
C ARG A 922 30.15 -39.54 20.18
N LEU A 923 30.06 -39.25 18.88
CA LEU A 923 28.78 -39.01 18.21
C LEU A 923 27.91 -40.26 18.15
N LEU A 924 28.53 -41.43 17.91
CA LEU A 924 27.85 -42.71 18.00
C LEU A 924 27.30 -42.95 19.42
N LYS A 925 28.06 -42.58 20.46
CA LYS A 925 27.61 -42.65 21.86
C LYS A 925 26.46 -41.70 22.16
N ILE A 926 26.44 -40.51 21.55
CA ILE A 926 25.33 -39.54 21.69
C ILE A 926 24.05 -40.06 21.02
N GLY A 927 24.19 -40.86 19.95
CA GLY A 927 23.08 -41.53 19.28
C GLY A 927 22.99 -41.32 17.76
N PHE A 928 23.97 -40.64 17.16
CA PHE A 928 24.07 -40.53 15.70
C PHE A 928 24.45 -41.88 15.08
N LYS A 929 24.06 -42.11 13.83
CA LYS A 929 24.52 -43.26 13.03
C LYS A 929 25.76 -42.89 12.23
N GLN A 930 26.47 -43.89 11.73
CA GLN A 930 27.67 -43.68 10.94
C GLN A 930 27.41 -42.87 9.66
N GLU A 931 26.24 -43.06 9.05
CA GLU A 931 25.77 -42.34 7.87
C GLU A 931 25.24 -40.92 8.16
N ASP A 932 25.10 -40.53 9.43
CA ASP A 932 24.68 -39.18 9.81
C ASP A 932 25.87 -38.21 9.97
N ILE A 933 27.10 -38.69 9.74
CA ILE A 933 28.34 -37.97 10.03
C ILE A 933 29.24 -37.94 8.80
N ILE A 934 29.55 -36.73 8.33
CA ILE A 934 30.52 -36.47 7.26
C ILE A 934 31.71 -35.69 7.83
N TYR A 935 32.92 -36.14 7.54
CA TYR A 935 34.15 -35.43 7.83
C TYR A 935 34.73 -34.77 6.56
N HIS A 936 35.06 -33.48 6.63
CA HIS A 936 35.76 -32.78 5.56
C HIS A 936 37.17 -32.39 6.03
N GLY A 937 38.18 -32.95 5.36
CA GLY A 937 39.59 -32.80 5.71
C GLY A 937 40.43 -33.96 5.19
N LEU A 938 41.69 -34.04 5.63
CA LEU A 938 42.71 -34.96 5.10
C LEU A 938 43.00 -34.85 3.60
N LEU A 939 42.45 -33.81 2.96
CA LEU A 939 42.78 -33.26 1.65
C LEU A 939 42.47 -31.76 1.76
N ARG A 940 43.22 -30.93 1.04
CA ARG A 940 42.98 -29.49 1.03
C ARG A 940 41.56 -29.23 0.50
N ASP A 941 40.85 -28.26 1.07
CA ASP A 941 39.61 -27.80 0.44
C ASP A 941 39.89 -27.24 -0.95
N GLU A 942 38.97 -27.46 -1.89
CA GLU A 942 39.11 -27.02 -3.28
C GLU A 942 40.49 -27.38 -3.85
N PHE A 943 40.88 -28.65 -3.69
CA PHE A 943 42.24 -29.12 -3.96
C PHE A 943 42.65 -28.98 -5.43
N ALA A 944 43.93 -28.69 -5.65
CA ALA A 944 44.58 -28.81 -6.95
C ALA A 944 45.31 -30.16 -7.07
N LYS A 945 45.76 -30.53 -8.27
CA LYS A 945 46.48 -31.80 -8.50
C LYS A 945 47.70 -31.96 -7.56
N ARG A 946 48.41 -30.85 -7.29
CA ARG A 946 49.58 -30.82 -6.39
C ARG A 946 49.27 -31.17 -4.93
N ASP A 947 48.00 -31.08 -4.52
CA ASP A 947 47.60 -31.28 -3.14
C ASP A 947 47.27 -32.75 -2.84
N ILE A 948 47.08 -33.59 -3.88
CA ILE A 948 46.73 -35.01 -3.74
C ILE A 948 47.75 -35.80 -2.90
N PRO A 949 49.08 -35.65 -3.08
CA PRO A 949 50.05 -36.40 -2.29
C PRO A 949 50.07 -36.01 -0.80
N ASN A 950 49.60 -34.80 -0.45
CA ASN A 950 49.62 -34.32 0.93
C ASN A 950 48.71 -35.19 1.80
N GLN A 951 49.16 -35.57 3.00
CA GLN A 951 48.39 -36.36 3.97
C GLN A 951 47.94 -37.76 3.50
N LYS A 952 48.58 -38.33 2.47
CA LYS A 952 48.30 -39.71 1.99
C LYS A 952 48.42 -40.76 3.09
N GLU A 953 49.46 -40.67 3.92
CA GLU A 953 49.66 -41.55 5.07
C GLU A 953 48.54 -41.41 6.11
N ALA A 954 48.16 -40.18 6.45
CA ALA A 954 47.06 -39.93 7.40
C ALA A 954 45.71 -40.47 6.90
N ARG A 955 45.45 -40.41 5.58
CA ARG A 955 44.27 -41.06 4.98
C ARG A 955 44.33 -42.58 5.11
N ALA A 956 45.49 -43.19 4.87
CA ALA A 956 45.65 -44.65 5.01
C ALA A 956 45.43 -45.10 6.47
N GLU A 957 46.02 -44.39 7.45
CA GLU A 957 45.82 -44.65 8.88
C GLU A 957 44.35 -44.48 9.28
N THR A 958 43.71 -43.40 8.85
CA THR A 958 42.31 -43.11 9.17
C THR A 958 41.38 -44.17 8.57
N LYS A 959 41.63 -44.62 7.34
CA LYS A 959 40.86 -45.71 6.69
C LYS A 959 40.99 -47.03 7.44
N ALA A 960 42.16 -47.32 8.01
CA ALA A 960 42.39 -48.55 8.76
C ALA A 960 41.59 -48.60 10.07
N ILE A 961 41.48 -47.48 10.78
CA ILE A 961 40.75 -47.41 12.07
C ILE A 961 39.25 -47.09 11.92
N LEU A 962 38.87 -46.37 10.87
CA LEU A 962 37.49 -45.94 10.58
C LEU A 962 37.08 -46.30 9.14
N PRO A 963 37.04 -47.58 8.77
CA PRO A 963 36.76 -47.99 7.38
C PRO A 963 35.36 -47.59 6.90
N ASN A 964 34.43 -47.41 7.84
CA ASN A 964 33.03 -47.09 7.55
C ASN A 964 32.71 -45.60 7.61
N ALA A 965 33.62 -44.76 8.15
CA ALA A 965 33.39 -43.31 8.20
C ALA A 965 33.25 -42.70 6.80
N GLN A 966 32.49 -41.61 6.71
CA GLN A 966 32.27 -40.88 5.47
C GLN A 966 33.16 -39.64 5.45
N PHE A 967 34.02 -39.56 4.44
CA PHE A 967 34.83 -38.38 4.17
C PHE A 967 34.34 -37.69 2.90
N MET A 968 34.35 -36.35 2.93
CA MET A 968 33.96 -35.47 1.83
C MET A 968 35.18 -34.80 1.20
N ALA A 969 35.17 -34.67 -0.13
CA ALA A 969 36.12 -33.84 -0.88
C ALA A 969 35.39 -32.86 -1.79
N THR A 970 35.92 -31.64 -1.89
CA THR A 970 35.43 -30.59 -2.81
C THR A 970 36.23 -30.62 -4.11
N TYR A 971 35.58 -30.86 -5.25
CA TYR A 971 36.23 -30.99 -6.56
C TYR A 971 35.85 -29.82 -7.50
N LEU A 972 36.87 -29.07 -7.94
CA LEU A 972 36.72 -27.91 -8.80
C LEU A 972 36.91 -28.23 -10.30
N SER A 973 36.46 -27.31 -11.16
CA SER A 973 36.56 -27.40 -12.62
C SER A 973 37.88 -26.84 -13.20
N THR A 974 38.87 -26.54 -12.35
CA THR A 974 40.17 -26.03 -12.81
C THR A 974 40.73 -26.97 -13.88
N PRO A 975 41.00 -26.49 -15.11
CA PRO A 975 41.45 -27.37 -16.18
C PRO A 975 42.87 -27.91 -15.91
N PRO A 976 43.20 -29.11 -16.43
CA PRO A 976 44.56 -29.63 -16.40
C PRO A 976 45.56 -28.67 -17.07
N PRO A 977 46.84 -28.65 -16.62
CA PRO A 977 47.46 -29.53 -15.63
C PRO A 977 47.32 -29.06 -14.16
N ALA A 978 46.71 -27.90 -13.91
CA ALA A 978 46.60 -27.34 -12.56
C ALA A 978 45.53 -28.07 -11.71
N GLY A 979 44.38 -28.39 -12.32
CA GLY A 979 43.36 -29.24 -11.67
C GLY A 979 43.62 -30.73 -11.85
N ALA A 980 43.01 -31.51 -10.97
CA ALA A 980 43.04 -32.98 -11.05
C ALA A 980 42.02 -33.48 -12.09
N THR A 981 42.40 -34.45 -12.92
CA THR A 981 41.45 -35.16 -13.79
C THR A 981 40.68 -36.21 -13.00
N LEU A 982 39.55 -36.72 -13.53
CA LEU A 982 38.85 -37.86 -12.93
C LEU A 982 39.76 -39.11 -12.85
N GLU A 983 40.65 -39.29 -13.84
CA GLU A 983 41.67 -40.35 -13.85
C GLU A 983 42.70 -40.19 -12.71
N ASP A 984 43.14 -38.95 -12.43
CA ASP A 984 44.03 -38.67 -11.29
C ASP A 984 43.39 -39.09 -9.95
N LEU A 985 42.07 -38.94 -9.81
CA LEU A 985 41.35 -39.32 -8.58
C LEU A 985 41.38 -40.84 -8.35
N ASP A 986 41.23 -41.62 -9.43
CA ASP A 986 41.26 -43.08 -9.36
C ASP A 986 42.67 -43.63 -9.17
N ASN A 987 43.64 -43.12 -9.92
CA ASN A 987 45.03 -43.57 -9.83
C ASN A 987 45.60 -43.40 -8.42
N GLU A 988 45.13 -42.39 -7.68
CA GLU A 988 45.55 -42.11 -6.30
C GLU A 988 44.58 -42.68 -5.24
N GLY A 989 43.56 -43.44 -5.65
CA GLY A 989 42.62 -44.10 -4.74
C GLY A 989 41.76 -43.15 -3.91
N LEU A 990 41.52 -41.92 -4.39
CA LEU A 990 40.75 -40.92 -3.65
C LEU A 990 39.28 -41.30 -3.56
N THR A 991 38.70 -41.88 -4.62
CA THR A 991 37.31 -42.33 -4.67
C THR A 991 37.04 -43.52 -3.72
N ASP A 992 38.06 -44.27 -3.34
CA ASP A 992 37.97 -45.33 -2.33
C ASP A 992 37.90 -44.78 -0.90
N PHE A 993 38.53 -43.61 -0.66
CA PHE A 993 38.57 -42.98 0.66
C PHE A 993 37.41 -42.00 0.86
N PHE A 994 37.23 -41.05 -0.07
CA PHE A 994 36.18 -40.06 -0.06
C PHE A 994 34.88 -40.66 -0.60
N LYS A 995 33.88 -40.79 0.28
CA LYS A 995 32.57 -41.38 -0.04
C LYS A 995 31.57 -40.34 -0.53
N VAL A 996 31.79 -39.08 -0.16
CA VAL A 996 30.97 -37.93 -0.54
C VAL A 996 31.81 -36.97 -1.37
N TRP A 997 31.28 -36.53 -2.51
CA TRP A 997 31.96 -35.62 -3.42
C TRP A 997 31.09 -34.42 -3.67
N THR A 998 31.64 -33.24 -3.42
CA THR A 998 30.97 -31.97 -3.65
C THR A 998 31.64 -31.30 -4.85
N VAL A 999 30.97 -31.31 -6.00
CA VAL A 999 31.55 -30.91 -7.29
C VAL A 999 30.98 -29.57 -7.74
N ILE A 1000 31.82 -28.65 -8.21
CA ILE A 1000 31.37 -27.31 -8.66
C ILE A 1000 30.28 -27.41 -9.75
N SER A 1001 29.23 -26.58 -9.63
CA SER A 1001 28.00 -26.67 -10.44
C SER A 1001 28.26 -26.54 -11.94
N GLY A 1002 29.24 -25.72 -12.34
CA GLY A 1002 29.62 -25.54 -13.75
C GLY A 1002 30.09 -26.83 -14.45
N ARG A 1003 30.43 -27.89 -13.70
CA ARG A 1003 30.75 -29.20 -14.29
C ARG A 1003 29.52 -30.01 -14.69
N PHE A 1004 28.34 -29.63 -14.16
CA PHE A 1004 27.05 -30.22 -14.53
C PHE A 1004 26.32 -29.42 -15.62
N GLU A 1005 26.97 -28.36 -16.11
CA GLU A 1005 26.55 -27.53 -17.23
C GLU A 1005 27.32 -27.99 -18.50
N GLY A 1006 26.61 -28.38 -19.56
CA GLY A 1006 27.21 -28.82 -20.83
C GLY A 1006 27.60 -30.31 -20.92
N GLU A 1007 28.45 -30.65 -21.89
CA GLU A 1007 28.73 -32.03 -22.33
C GLU A 1007 29.42 -32.93 -21.29
N GLN A 1008 30.10 -32.34 -20.28
CA GLN A 1008 30.86 -33.09 -19.27
C GLN A 1008 30.01 -33.59 -18.09
N ALA A 1009 28.73 -33.20 -18.05
CA ALA A 1009 27.82 -33.53 -16.94
C ALA A 1009 27.63 -35.05 -16.81
N ASP A 1010 27.29 -35.72 -17.91
CA ASP A 1010 27.00 -37.15 -17.93
C ASP A 1010 28.24 -38.00 -17.57
N GLU A 1011 29.42 -37.60 -18.06
CA GLU A 1011 30.70 -38.24 -17.72
C GLU A 1011 30.96 -38.16 -16.21
N THR A 1012 30.81 -36.97 -15.63
CA THR A 1012 31.05 -36.71 -14.21
C THR A 1012 30.07 -37.48 -13.33
N ILE A 1013 28.77 -37.44 -13.66
CA ILE A 1013 27.73 -38.17 -12.93
C ILE A 1013 28.00 -39.66 -12.99
N LYS A 1014 28.22 -40.20 -14.19
CA LYS A 1014 28.51 -41.62 -14.39
C LYS A 1014 29.73 -42.06 -13.61
N PHE A 1015 30.83 -41.29 -13.64
CA PHE A 1015 32.06 -41.61 -12.94
C PHE A 1015 31.84 -41.85 -11.44
N PHE A 1016 31.17 -40.93 -10.75
CA PHE A 1016 30.94 -41.07 -9.31
C PHE A 1016 29.86 -42.10 -8.97
N LYS A 1017 28.78 -42.18 -9.76
CA LYS A 1017 27.68 -43.14 -9.53
C LYS A 1017 28.12 -44.59 -9.75
N ASP A 1018 28.93 -44.88 -10.77
CA ASP A 1018 29.50 -46.22 -11.00
C ASP A 1018 30.34 -46.70 -9.80
N ARG A 1019 30.98 -45.76 -9.10
CA ARG A 1019 31.77 -46.01 -7.88
C ARG A 1019 30.91 -46.03 -6.62
N LYS A 1020 29.58 -45.88 -6.71
CA LYS A 1020 28.66 -45.78 -5.56
C LYS A 1020 29.04 -44.66 -4.59
N ARG A 1021 29.47 -43.52 -5.11
CA ARG A 1021 29.77 -42.33 -4.32
C ARG A 1021 28.54 -41.43 -4.23
N THR A 1022 28.36 -40.78 -3.08
CA THR A 1022 27.40 -39.69 -2.91
C THR A 1022 27.93 -38.47 -3.66
N LEU A 1023 27.11 -37.89 -4.52
CA LEU A 1023 27.49 -36.78 -5.39
C LEU A 1023 26.60 -35.57 -5.13
N TRP A 1024 27.20 -34.52 -4.59
CA TRP A 1024 26.57 -33.21 -4.39
C TRP A 1024 27.10 -32.22 -5.40
N THR A 1025 26.24 -31.32 -5.87
CA THR A 1025 26.68 -30.13 -6.62
C THR A 1025 26.96 -28.97 -5.68
N TYR A 1026 27.96 -28.15 -5.99
CA TYR A 1026 28.43 -27.03 -5.19
C TYR A 1026 28.34 -25.71 -5.97
N ARG A 1027 27.69 -24.69 -5.39
CA ARG A 1027 27.70 -23.33 -5.95
C ARG A 1027 28.54 -22.41 -5.06
N CYS A 1028 29.48 -21.72 -5.73
CA CYS A 1028 30.30 -20.66 -5.16
C CYS A 1028 30.52 -19.61 -6.27
N SER A 1029 30.28 -18.33 -5.97
CA SER A 1029 30.54 -17.21 -6.89
C SER A 1029 31.82 -16.49 -6.45
N GLN A 1030 32.89 -16.60 -7.25
CA GLN A 1030 34.12 -15.83 -7.02
C GLN A 1030 33.86 -14.35 -7.36
N ASN A 1031 34.26 -13.41 -6.48
CA ASN A 1031 34.10 -11.95 -6.65
C ASN A 1031 32.65 -11.41 -6.67
N MET A 1032 31.70 -12.10 -6.04
CA MET A 1032 30.62 -11.42 -5.29
C MET A 1032 29.74 -10.46 -6.11
N THR A 1033 29.36 -10.85 -7.32
CA THR A 1033 28.36 -10.11 -8.09
C THR A 1033 26.96 -10.45 -7.58
N THR A 1034 26.05 -9.47 -7.58
CA THR A 1034 24.60 -9.73 -7.48
C THR A 1034 24.20 -10.70 -8.59
N VAL A 1035 23.92 -11.95 -8.22
CA VAL A 1035 23.43 -13.00 -9.12
C VAL A 1035 21.90 -13.00 -9.14
N PRO A 1036 21.26 -13.40 -10.25
CA PRO A 1036 19.81 -13.46 -10.30
C PRO A 1036 19.27 -14.52 -9.32
N ILE A 1037 18.26 -14.14 -8.54
CA ILE A 1037 17.83 -14.91 -7.36
C ILE A 1037 17.21 -16.26 -7.76
N LEU A 1038 16.32 -16.24 -8.76
CA LEU A 1038 15.60 -17.43 -9.17
C LEU A 1038 16.52 -18.51 -9.76
N PRO A 1039 17.32 -18.24 -10.81
CA PRO A 1039 18.19 -19.27 -11.38
C PRO A 1039 19.31 -19.69 -10.44
N TYR A 1040 19.84 -18.79 -9.61
CA TYR A 1040 20.94 -19.13 -8.71
C TYR A 1040 20.49 -19.90 -7.46
N TYR A 1041 19.28 -19.63 -6.93
CA TYR A 1041 18.81 -20.23 -5.68
C TYR A 1041 17.61 -21.17 -5.88
N ARG A 1042 16.47 -20.71 -6.41
CA ARG A 1042 15.25 -21.52 -6.51
C ARG A 1042 15.35 -22.66 -7.50
N PHE A 1043 15.95 -22.44 -8.67
CA PHE A 1043 15.99 -23.47 -9.72
C PHE A 1043 17.11 -24.49 -9.50
N TYR A 1044 18.06 -24.19 -8.62
CA TYR A 1044 19.21 -25.05 -8.33
C TYR A 1044 18.85 -26.46 -7.83
N PRO A 1045 17.98 -26.63 -6.83
CA PRO A 1045 17.65 -27.96 -6.31
C PRO A 1045 16.90 -28.79 -7.36
N ILE A 1046 16.02 -28.15 -8.14
CA ILE A 1046 15.21 -28.81 -9.18
C ILE A 1046 16.11 -29.40 -10.26
N GLN A 1047 17.04 -28.62 -10.81
CA GLN A 1047 18.01 -29.10 -11.80
C GLN A 1047 18.85 -30.25 -11.26
N SER A 1048 19.31 -30.13 -10.02
CA SER A 1048 20.15 -31.14 -9.35
C SER A 1048 19.40 -32.46 -9.18
N TYR A 1049 18.16 -32.40 -8.74
CA TYR A 1049 17.30 -33.57 -8.57
C TYR A 1049 16.99 -34.26 -9.91
N ARG A 1050 16.70 -33.50 -10.97
CA ARG A 1050 16.44 -34.05 -12.32
C ARG A 1050 17.67 -34.76 -12.90
N LYS A 1051 18.88 -34.31 -12.59
CA LYS A 1051 20.15 -34.95 -12.98
C LYS A 1051 20.52 -36.17 -12.12
N GLY A 1052 19.71 -36.54 -11.13
CA GLY A 1052 19.97 -37.69 -10.25
C GLY A 1052 21.11 -37.47 -9.25
N LEU A 1053 21.43 -36.21 -8.93
CA LEU A 1053 22.39 -35.87 -7.88
C LEU A 1053 21.80 -36.15 -6.50
N ASP A 1054 22.65 -36.49 -5.52
CA ASP A 1054 22.20 -36.86 -4.18
C ASP A 1054 21.93 -35.62 -3.29
N GLY A 1055 22.55 -34.49 -3.63
CA GLY A 1055 22.41 -33.27 -2.84
C GLY A 1055 22.97 -32.01 -3.49
N ILE A 1056 22.75 -30.90 -2.79
CA ILE A 1056 23.23 -29.58 -3.14
C ILE A 1056 24.00 -28.96 -1.98
N ALA A 1057 24.95 -28.12 -2.35
CA ALA A 1057 25.86 -27.43 -1.47
C ALA A 1057 26.01 -25.98 -1.91
N MET A 1058 26.02 -25.06 -0.94
CA MET A 1058 26.14 -23.62 -1.19
C MET A 1058 27.20 -22.97 -0.31
N TRP A 1059 28.01 -22.09 -0.92
CA TRP A 1059 28.81 -21.08 -0.24
C TRP A 1059 28.06 -19.74 -0.23
N CYS A 1060 27.88 -19.00 0.86
CA CYS A 1060 28.13 -19.25 2.30
C CYS A 1060 26.84 -18.92 3.08
N SER A 1061 26.62 -19.56 4.24
CA SER A 1061 25.40 -19.41 5.05
C SER A 1061 25.21 -18.04 5.67
N TYR A 1062 26.29 -17.30 5.95
CA TYR A 1062 26.23 -15.89 6.34
C TYR A 1062 27.57 -15.16 6.10
N SER A 1063 27.56 -13.83 6.05
CA SER A 1063 28.78 -12.99 5.96
C SER A 1063 29.29 -12.55 7.33
N ALA A 1064 30.61 -12.58 7.55
CA ALA A 1064 31.23 -12.24 8.84
C ALA A 1064 31.54 -10.74 9.04
N LYS A 1065 31.27 -9.86 8.06
CA LYS A 1065 31.71 -8.45 8.10
C LYS A 1065 30.56 -7.45 8.21
N GLY A 1066 30.49 -6.74 9.34
CA GLY A 1066 29.56 -5.64 9.64
C GLY A 1066 28.80 -5.87 10.96
N ASP A 1067 29.07 -5.05 11.98
CA ASP A 1067 28.27 -4.98 13.22
C ASP A 1067 27.29 -3.77 13.21
N ASP A 1068 27.15 -3.09 12.06
CA ASP A 1068 26.47 -1.79 11.91
C ASP A 1068 25.01 -1.87 11.43
N GLY A 1069 24.37 -3.04 11.54
CA GLY A 1069 22.92 -3.17 11.35
C GLY A 1069 22.48 -3.21 9.89
N PHE A 1070 23.03 -4.16 9.14
CA PHE A 1070 22.73 -4.47 7.75
C PHE A 1070 23.42 -3.60 6.66
N ASP A 1071 24.47 -2.84 6.97
CA ASP A 1071 25.22 -2.10 5.94
C ASP A 1071 26.51 -2.86 5.58
N HIS A 1072 26.55 -3.52 4.42
CA HIS A 1072 27.68 -4.37 4.03
C HIS A 1072 28.64 -3.59 3.13
N ARG A 1073 29.72 -3.06 3.71
CA ARG A 1073 30.72 -2.21 3.01
C ARG A 1073 32.04 -2.90 2.66
N ASP A 1074 32.25 -4.14 3.11
CA ASP A 1074 33.56 -4.79 3.10
C ASP A 1074 33.64 -6.11 2.30
N GLY A 1075 33.08 -6.14 1.09
CA GLY A 1075 33.60 -6.90 -0.07
C GLY A 1075 34.00 -8.38 0.05
N TYR A 1076 33.53 -9.17 1.02
CA TYR A 1076 33.75 -10.64 1.05
C TYR A 1076 32.53 -11.39 1.59
N ASP A 1077 32.08 -12.37 0.81
CA ASP A 1077 30.97 -13.32 0.95
C ASP A 1077 29.57 -12.77 1.29
N ASP A 1078 28.68 -12.77 0.30
CA ASP A 1078 27.34 -12.22 0.35
C ASP A 1078 26.39 -13.31 0.86
N GLY A 1079 26.52 -13.60 2.15
CA GLY A 1079 25.89 -14.74 2.81
C GLY A 1079 24.40 -14.88 2.51
N ILE A 1080 23.94 -16.13 2.43
CA ILE A 1080 22.54 -16.49 2.14
C ILE A 1080 21.62 -16.07 3.30
N ASN A 1081 22.14 -15.99 4.52
CA ASN A 1081 21.50 -15.37 5.68
C ASN A 1081 22.33 -14.21 6.21
N TRP A 1082 21.70 -13.32 6.96
CA TRP A 1082 22.34 -12.16 7.57
C TRP A 1082 22.44 -12.33 9.08
N ARG A 1083 23.33 -11.57 9.72
CA ARG A 1083 23.47 -11.56 11.17
C ARG A 1083 22.59 -10.46 11.75
N GLY A 1084 21.61 -10.83 12.57
CA GLY A 1084 20.84 -9.90 13.38
C GLY A 1084 21.69 -9.24 14.46
N LEU A 1085 21.25 -8.09 14.96
CA LEU A 1085 21.89 -7.39 16.09
C LEU A 1085 21.91 -8.25 17.37
N ASP A 1086 20.94 -9.16 17.51
CA ASP A 1086 20.85 -10.16 18.58
C ASP A 1086 21.75 -11.39 18.35
N LYS A 1087 22.55 -11.37 17.28
CA LYS A 1087 23.45 -12.45 16.82
C LYS A 1087 22.73 -13.72 16.38
N LYS A 1088 21.43 -13.67 16.12
CA LYS A 1088 20.66 -14.73 15.48
C LYS A 1088 20.65 -14.54 13.95
N PRO A 1089 20.46 -15.62 13.18
CA PRO A 1089 20.35 -15.51 11.73
C PRO A 1089 19.05 -14.80 11.34
N VAL A 1090 19.14 -13.88 10.38
CA VAL A 1090 18.02 -13.25 9.69
C VAL A 1090 17.94 -13.85 8.29
N PRO A 1091 16.83 -14.50 7.91
CA PRO A 1091 16.70 -15.08 6.58
C PRO A 1091 16.70 -13.98 5.52
N THR A 1092 17.02 -14.35 4.28
CA THR A 1092 16.94 -13.44 3.13
C THR A 1092 16.01 -14.00 2.06
N LYS A 1093 15.66 -13.16 1.08
CA LYS A 1093 14.97 -13.63 -0.13
C LYS A 1093 15.73 -14.76 -0.85
N ARG A 1094 17.06 -14.79 -0.80
CA ARG A 1094 17.89 -15.86 -1.37
C ARG A 1094 17.64 -17.19 -0.65
N PHE A 1095 17.55 -17.15 0.67
CA PHE A 1095 17.27 -18.33 1.48
C PHE A 1095 15.84 -18.85 1.26
N HIS A 1096 14.86 -17.94 1.18
CA HIS A 1096 13.48 -18.31 0.84
C HIS A 1096 13.35 -18.90 -0.57
N ALA A 1097 14.06 -18.34 -1.56
CA ALA A 1097 14.11 -18.87 -2.92
C ALA A 1097 14.71 -20.28 -2.95
N LEU A 1098 15.83 -20.51 -2.26
CA LEU A 1098 16.44 -21.83 -2.15
C LEU A 1098 15.51 -22.85 -1.50
N ARG A 1099 14.81 -22.45 -0.44
CA ARG A 1099 13.81 -23.28 0.24
C ARG A 1099 12.63 -23.60 -0.66
N GLU A 1100 12.12 -22.64 -1.42
CA GLU A 1100 11.07 -22.91 -2.41
C GLU A 1100 11.53 -23.89 -3.48
N GLY A 1101 12.80 -23.82 -3.91
CA GLY A 1101 13.37 -24.81 -4.82
C GLY A 1101 13.43 -26.22 -4.22
N LEU A 1102 13.68 -26.33 -2.92
CA LEU A 1102 13.61 -27.61 -2.21
C LEU A 1102 12.17 -28.13 -2.13
N GLU A 1103 11.18 -27.26 -1.94
CA GLU A 1103 9.76 -27.60 -1.97
C GLU A 1103 9.31 -28.02 -3.38
N ASP A 1104 9.77 -27.34 -4.44
CA ASP A 1104 9.54 -27.73 -5.84
C ASP A 1104 10.01 -29.18 -6.11
N VAL A 1105 11.17 -29.55 -5.56
CA VAL A 1105 11.67 -30.93 -5.62
C VAL A 1105 10.76 -31.89 -4.86
N ALA A 1106 10.24 -31.49 -3.70
CA ALA A 1106 9.32 -32.31 -2.92
C ALA A 1106 7.99 -32.55 -3.64
N TYR A 1107 7.43 -31.53 -4.30
CA TYR A 1107 6.27 -31.67 -5.19
C TYR A 1107 6.53 -32.67 -6.32
N LEU A 1108 7.67 -32.53 -7.02
CA LEU A 1108 8.05 -33.46 -8.08
C LEU A 1108 8.22 -34.89 -7.59
N HIS A 1109 8.84 -35.08 -6.42
CA HIS A 1109 9.01 -36.39 -5.82
C HIS A 1109 7.66 -37.01 -5.45
N GLU A 1110 6.77 -36.24 -4.83
CA GLU A 1110 5.45 -36.70 -4.43
C GLU A 1110 4.57 -37.03 -5.64
N LEU A 1111 4.61 -36.23 -6.71
CA LEU A 1111 3.89 -36.53 -7.95
C LEU A 1111 4.35 -37.89 -8.53
N LYS A 1112 5.66 -38.12 -8.63
CA LYS A 1112 6.20 -39.41 -9.11
C LYS A 1112 5.69 -40.57 -8.26
N ARG A 1113 5.75 -40.45 -6.94
CA ARG A 1113 5.30 -41.48 -5.99
C ARG A 1113 3.81 -41.78 -6.12
N VAL A 1114 2.98 -40.74 -6.20
CA VAL A 1114 1.52 -40.88 -6.32
C VAL A 1114 1.14 -41.44 -7.70
N MET A 1115 1.84 -41.06 -8.77
CA MET A 1115 1.66 -41.64 -10.10
C MET A 1115 2.01 -43.13 -10.13
N GLU A 1116 3.08 -43.57 -9.47
CA GLU A 1116 3.40 -45.00 -9.35
C GLU A 1116 2.29 -45.76 -8.63
N LEU A 1117 1.80 -45.25 -7.49
CA LEU A 1117 0.67 -45.86 -6.77
C LEU A 1117 -0.61 -45.92 -7.61
N ALA A 1118 -0.88 -44.86 -8.39
CA ALA A 1118 -2.01 -44.80 -9.30
C ALA A 1118 -1.90 -45.86 -10.41
N LYS A 1119 -0.70 -46.03 -11.01
CA LYS A 1119 -0.41 -47.06 -12.00
C LYS A 1119 -0.62 -48.47 -11.43
N ASP A 1120 -0.19 -48.72 -10.19
CA ASP A 1120 -0.42 -50.00 -9.50
C ASP A 1120 -1.92 -50.31 -9.32
N LYS A 1121 -2.74 -49.28 -9.13
CA LYS A 1121 -4.22 -49.39 -9.07
C LYS A 1121 -4.90 -49.29 -10.45
N LYS A 1122 -4.14 -49.27 -11.55
CA LYS A 1122 -4.65 -49.14 -12.93
C LYS A 1122 -5.42 -47.84 -13.20
N ILE A 1123 -5.09 -46.77 -12.48
CA ILE A 1123 -5.57 -45.41 -12.76
C ILE A 1123 -4.65 -44.82 -13.84
N ASP A 1124 -5.23 -44.24 -14.89
CA ASP A 1124 -4.45 -43.58 -15.96
C ASP A 1124 -3.79 -42.30 -15.44
N THR A 1125 -2.49 -42.16 -15.71
CA THR A 1125 -1.66 -41.01 -15.32
C THR A 1125 -1.01 -40.32 -16.52
N THR A 1126 -1.32 -40.74 -17.75
CA THR A 1126 -0.60 -40.31 -18.97
C THR A 1126 -0.65 -38.79 -19.15
N GLU A 1127 -1.75 -38.15 -18.74
CA GLU A 1127 -1.91 -36.69 -18.80
C GLU A 1127 -0.92 -35.90 -17.93
N TYR A 1128 -0.34 -36.54 -16.90
CA TYR A 1128 0.59 -35.92 -15.95
C TYR A 1128 2.06 -36.14 -16.30
N ASP A 1129 2.39 -37.04 -17.23
CA ASP A 1129 3.78 -37.32 -17.62
C ASP A 1129 4.49 -36.05 -18.13
N LYS A 1130 3.74 -35.13 -18.76
CA LYS A 1130 4.25 -33.82 -19.22
C LYS A 1130 4.82 -32.97 -18.08
N LEU A 1131 4.22 -33.02 -16.88
CA LEU A 1131 4.63 -32.21 -15.72
C LEU A 1131 5.97 -32.65 -15.15
N ILE A 1132 6.33 -33.92 -15.36
CA ILE A 1132 7.63 -34.49 -14.98
C ILE A 1132 8.67 -34.25 -16.08
N ALA A 1133 8.26 -34.36 -17.35
CA ALA A 1133 9.13 -34.24 -18.50
C ALA A 1133 9.51 -32.78 -18.85
N GLN A 1134 8.73 -31.81 -18.38
CA GLN A 1134 8.92 -30.40 -18.68
C GLN A 1134 10.34 -29.93 -18.37
N ASP A 1135 10.94 -29.25 -19.33
CA ASP A 1135 12.32 -28.80 -19.20
C ASP A 1135 12.39 -27.41 -18.57
N ILE A 1136 12.86 -27.37 -17.31
CA ILE A 1136 12.97 -26.13 -16.54
C ILE A 1136 14.09 -25.21 -17.04
N ASP A 1137 14.94 -25.70 -17.95
CA ASP A 1137 16.06 -24.94 -18.51
C ASP A 1137 15.57 -23.72 -19.31
N GLN A 1138 14.37 -23.77 -19.92
CA GLN A 1138 13.75 -22.60 -20.53
C GLN A 1138 13.41 -21.52 -19.49
N TYR A 1139 12.80 -21.91 -18.36
CA TYR A 1139 12.42 -20.99 -17.28
C TYR A 1139 13.63 -20.37 -16.58
N ILE A 1140 14.73 -21.10 -16.53
CA ILE A 1140 16.02 -20.60 -16.06
C ILE A 1140 16.55 -19.52 -17.00
N SER A 1141 16.45 -19.73 -18.32
CA SER A 1141 16.92 -18.75 -19.31
C SER A 1141 16.06 -17.49 -19.38
N GLU A 1142 14.76 -17.61 -19.08
CA GLU A 1142 13.79 -16.50 -19.11
C GLU A 1142 13.59 -15.84 -17.75
N GLU A 1143 14.19 -16.36 -16.67
CA GLU A 1143 13.96 -15.97 -15.27
C GLU A 1143 12.45 -15.88 -14.90
N ALA A 1144 11.63 -16.72 -15.53
CA ALA A 1144 10.19 -16.57 -15.57
C ALA A 1144 9.50 -17.19 -14.33
N GLN A 1145 9.40 -16.40 -13.25
CA GLN A 1145 8.73 -16.80 -12.00
C GLN A 1145 7.33 -17.37 -12.24
N GLU A 1146 6.49 -16.63 -12.97
CA GLU A 1146 5.07 -16.97 -13.18
C GLU A 1146 4.90 -18.36 -13.80
N LEU A 1147 5.83 -18.77 -14.68
CA LEU A 1147 5.79 -20.07 -15.32
C LEU A 1147 6.08 -21.20 -14.33
N VAL A 1148 7.00 -20.99 -13.38
CA VAL A 1148 7.32 -21.99 -12.35
C VAL A 1148 6.23 -22.04 -11.28
N ASP A 1149 5.67 -20.91 -10.88
CA ASP A 1149 4.54 -20.87 -9.94
C ASP A 1149 3.31 -21.56 -10.56
N THR A 1150 3.03 -21.31 -11.85
CA THR A 1150 1.98 -22.02 -12.60
C THR A 1150 2.24 -23.51 -12.66
N TRP A 1151 3.46 -23.93 -13.01
CA TRP A 1151 3.84 -25.34 -13.04
C TRP A 1151 3.69 -26.01 -11.66
N ARG A 1152 4.14 -25.37 -10.57
CA ARG A 1152 3.97 -25.89 -9.20
C ARG A 1152 2.49 -26.09 -8.88
N LEU A 1153 1.64 -25.14 -9.25
CA LEU A 1153 0.20 -25.22 -9.05
C LEU A 1153 -0.44 -26.38 -9.83
N GLU A 1154 0.00 -26.60 -11.08
CA GLU A 1154 -0.44 -27.74 -11.89
C GLU A 1154 0.00 -29.08 -11.28
N VAL A 1155 1.25 -29.16 -10.78
CA VAL A 1155 1.77 -30.35 -10.09
C VAL A 1155 0.98 -30.64 -8.83
N GLY A 1156 0.72 -29.63 -8.00
CA GLY A 1156 -0.19 -29.76 -6.87
C GLY A 1156 -1.54 -30.32 -7.33
N THR A 1157 -2.14 -29.72 -8.38
CA THR A 1157 -3.49 -30.08 -8.89
C THR A 1157 -3.56 -31.55 -9.26
N ALA A 1158 -2.51 -32.03 -9.91
CA ALA A 1158 -2.35 -33.43 -10.25
C ALA A 1158 -2.28 -34.32 -9.01
N ILE A 1159 -1.42 -34.01 -8.03
CA ILE A 1159 -1.29 -34.79 -6.79
C ILE A 1159 -2.62 -34.86 -6.04
N HIS A 1160 -3.31 -33.72 -5.90
CA HIS A 1160 -4.61 -33.64 -5.24
C HIS A 1160 -5.65 -34.56 -5.83
N SER A 1161 -5.76 -34.48 -7.15
CA SER A 1161 -6.73 -35.22 -7.95
C SER A 1161 -6.44 -36.71 -7.92
N LEU A 1162 -5.16 -37.09 -8.06
CA LEU A 1162 -4.73 -38.49 -7.98
C LEU A 1162 -4.98 -39.08 -6.59
N ASN A 1163 -4.68 -38.36 -5.51
CA ASN A 1163 -4.96 -38.82 -4.15
C ASN A 1163 -6.47 -38.98 -3.91
N ALA A 1164 -7.30 -38.09 -4.44
CA ALA A 1164 -8.75 -38.24 -4.39
C ALA A 1164 -9.23 -39.50 -5.15
N LYS A 1165 -8.69 -39.76 -6.35
CA LYS A 1165 -8.98 -40.98 -7.14
C LYS A 1165 -8.48 -42.26 -6.45
N LEU A 1166 -7.34 -42.19 -5.75
CA LEU A 1166 -6.75 -43.34 -5.03
C LEU A 1166 -7.51 -43.70 -3.75
N ALA A 1167 -8.19 -42.73 -3.14
CA ALA A 1167 -9.01 -42.90 -1.94
C ALA A 1167 -10.41 -43.46 -2.25
N GLN A 1168 -10.92 -43.20 -3.46
CA GLN A 1168 -12.08 -43.87 -4.03
C GLN A 1168 -11.73 -45.32 -4.41
#